data_AF-A0A538R5G4-F1
#
_entry.id   AF-A0A538R5G4-F1
#
_cell.length_a   1.000
_cell.length_b   1.000
_cell.length_c   1.000
_cell.angle_alpha   90.00
_cell.angle_beta   90.00
_cell.angle_gamma   90.00
#
_symmetry.space_group_name_H-M   'P 1'
#
loop_
_entity.id
_entity.type
_entity.pdbx_description
1 polymer ?
#
loop_
_entity_poly.entity_id
_entity_poly.type
_entity_poly.pdbx_seq_one_letter_code
_entity_poly.pdbx_strand_id
1 'polypeptide(L)'
;AVAGGRSLADLGLADGAAAPSGIALQARINLETMDARGAAVPAAGILTAFEPPSGAGIRVDTFGYPGYHTTTAFDSLIAKLIVHLPGHLAGHASGAARGDLADVARKATHALSRFRIEGVATNLPFLRAVLEHADVVANRITTRFVEDHAAELARRAAELAPPAPPPSAAPAPAAPRVAPQAPPGTIAIVAPMQSKVVSISAADGDPVRPGQPVAIVEAMKMEVVVTADDGGIVRGVAARPGDIVMPGDPILFLEPAELTADEARAQTAADLDAIRADLAEVQARHAVGLDAARAAAVARRHATGRRTARENIAALVDPGSFTEYGALALAAQRRRRGLDDLIANTPADGLITGLASINSALFGPAGARCMVAAYDYTVLAGTQGYMNHKKLDRMLALAHERRLPVVLFAEGGGGRPGDTDTFGNGLDVPTFVEFARLSGLVPVIGVVAGRCFAGNAALLGCCDVIIATADSSIGMGGPAMIEGGGLGSCAPDDVGPARVQAPNGVIDVLVAGEREAAHVARQYLGYFQGPIAAWDCADQRLLRRAIPENRLRAYDIRTVLRDLADTGSVLELRAAFGAGILTALIRVEGRPLGVIANNPHHLGGAIDAPAADKAARFLQLCDAFDLPILALCDTPGFMVGPEAEKTALVRHVSRMFVTAASLTVPHLTVILRKSYGLGAMAMAGGKFHGDVFTIAWPTGELGAMGFEGAAKLGYRKELDAIADPAERRAAYDKIVARYYDEGKALNAASYAEIDAVIDPADTRRWILAGLASAAPPPPLPERRRKRPCIDPW
;
A
#
# COMPACT_ATOMS: atom_id res chain seq x y z
N ALA A 1 -15.32 -6.06 -11.28
CA ALA A 1 -15.66 -7.03 -10.21
C ALA A 1 -17.09 -7.53 -10.36
N VAL A 2 -18.13 -6.68 -10.24
CA VAL A 2 -19.51 -7.06 -10.58
C VAL A 2 -19.66 -7.48 -12.04
N ALA A 3 -19.10 -6.69 -12.97
CA ALA A 3 -19.03 -7.04 -14.40
C ALA A 3 -18.24 -8.33 -14.70
N GLY A 4 -17.49 -8.86 -13.71
CA GLY A 4 -16.78 -10.15 -13.79
C GLY A 4 -17.53 -11.29 -13.10
N GLY A 5 -18.84 -11.13 -12.82
CA GLY A 5 -19.71 -12.16 -12.25
C GLY A 5 -19.82 -12.18 -10.73
N ARG A 6 -19.10 -11.31 -10.01
CA ARG A 6 -19.17 -11.27 -8.53
C ARG A 6 -20.44 -10.56 -8.06
N SER A 7 -21.11 -11.14 -7.08
CA SER A 7 -22.29 -10.54 -6.44
C SER A 7 -21.91 -9.34 -5.56
N LEU A 8 -22.88 -8.49 -5.19
CA LEU A 8 -22.65 -7.42 -4.20
C LEU A 8 -22.25 -8.01 -2.84
N ALA A 9 -22.76 -9.19 -2.49
CA ALA A 9 -22.36 -9.91 -1.30
C ALA A 9 -20.90 -10.37 -1.36
N ASP A 10 -20.43 -10.86 -2.52
CA ASP A 10 -19.03 -11.26 -2.74
C ASP A 10 -18.07 -10.07 -2.59
N LEU A 11 -18.59 -8.85 -2.70
CA LEU A 11 -17.83 -7.60 -2.58
C LEU A 11 -17.94 -6.97 -1.19
N GLY A 12 -18.68 -7.59 -0.25
CA GLY A 12 -18.95 -7.02 1.07
C GLY A 12 -19.81 -5.76 1.01
N LEU A 13 -20.62 -5.61 -0.04
CA LEU A 13 -21.50 -4.45 -0.31
C LEU A 13 -22.99 -4.81 -0.11
N ALA A 14 -23.29 -5.86 0.65
CA ALA A 14 -24.65 -6.29 0.92
C ALA A 14 -25.36 -5.45 2.00
N ASP A 15 -24.60 -4.80 2.88
CA ASP A 15 -25.15 -4.04 3.99
C ASP A 15 -25.69 -2.67 3.52
N GLY A 16 -26.99 -2.45 3.72
CA GLY A 16 -27.66 -1.17 3.41
C GLY A 16 -28.24 -1.04 1.99
N ALA A 17 -28.07 -2.03 1.12
CA ALA A 17 -28.72 -2.06 -0.18
C ALA A 17 -30.22 -2.41 -0.01
N ALA A 18 -31.11 -1.48 -0.38
CA ALA A 18 -32.54 -1.78 -0.41
C ALA A 18 -32.82 -2.94 -1.37
N ALA A 19 -33.57 -3.95 -0.92
CA ALA A 19 -33.96 -5.06 -1.79
C ALA A 19 -34.73 -4.52 -3.01
N PRO A 20 -34.38 -4.93 -4.24
CA PRO A 20 -35.10 -4.50 -5.43
C PRO A 20 -36.60 -4.82 -5.30
N SER A 21 -37.45 -3.81 -5.44
CA SER A 21 -38.91 -3.93 -5.27
C SER A 21 -39.64 -4.27 -6.57
N GLY A 22 -38.93 -4.75 -7.59
CA GLY A 22 -39.48 -5.02 -8.91
C GLY A 22 -38.43 -5.11 -10.00
N ILE A 23 -38.88 -5.04 -11.26
CA ILE A 23 -38.02 -5.01 -12.46
C ILE A 23 -38.17 -3.65 -13.13
N ALA A 24 -37.05 -3.01 -13.45
CA ALA A 24 -37.00 -1.78 -14.23
C ALA A 24 -36.22 -2.00 -15.54
N LEU A 25 -36.73 -1.43 -16.63
CA LEU A 25 -36.08 -1.39 -17.94
C LEU A 25 -35.92 0.07 -18.36
N GLN A 26 -34.70 0.48 -18.71
CA GLN A 26 -34.42 1.79 -19.29
C GLN A 26 -34.10 1.65 -20.78
N ALA A 27 -34.86 2.33 -21.63
CA ALA A 27 -34.57 2.51 -23.05
C ALA A 27 -34.00 3.91 -23.28
N ARG A 28 -32.84 4.00 -23.94
CA ARG A 28 -32.17 5.27 -24.29
C ARG A 28 -32.54 5.68 -25.70
N ILE A 29 -33.33 6.74 -25.79
CA ILE A 29 -33.88 7.24 -27.04
C ILE A 29 -32.92 8.30 -27.54
N ASN A 30 -32.37 8.05 -28.71
CA ASN A 30 -31.31 8.84 -29.33
C ASN A 30 -31.81 9.40 -30.67
N LEU A 31 -31.31 10.57 -31.05
CA LEU A 31 -31.50 11.21 -32.34
C LEU A 31 -30.55 10.59 -33.37
N GLU A 32 -30.75 9.31 -33.65
CA GLU A 32 -29.94 8.53 -34.59
C GLU A 32 -30.75 7.38 -35.18
N THR A 33 -30.36 6.88 -36.34
CA THR A 33 -30.89 5.62 -36.89
C THR A 33 -29.80 4.55 -36.86
N MET A 34 -30.19 3.27 -36.98
CA MET A 34 -29.23 2.17 -37.05
C MET A 34 -29.17 1.67 -38.50
N ASP A 35 -27.97 1.52 -39.05
CA ASP A 35 -27.77 0.93 -40.37
C ASP A 35 -27.82 -0.61 -40.33
N ALA A 36 -27.72 -1.25 -41.50
CA ALA A 36 -27.76 -2.71 -41.63
C ALA A 36 -26.58 -3.45 -40.97
N ARG A 37 -25.54 -2.73 -40.55
CA ARG A 37 -24.37 -3.26 -39.82
C ARG A 37 -24.44 -2.98 -38.32
N GLY A 38 -25.49 -2.30 -37.85
CA GLY A 38 -25.65 -1.94 -36.45
C GLY A 38 -24.87 -0.69 -36.04
N ALA A 39 -24.42 0.12 -37.01
CA ALA A 39 -23.79 1.41 -36.73
C ALA A 39 -24.84 2.51 -36.57
N ALA A 40 -24.63 3.41 -35.61
CA ALA A 40 -25.51 4.55 -35.37
C ALA A 40 -25.20 5.70 -36.35
N VAL A 41 -26.24 6.23 -36.99
CA VAL A 41 -26.19 7.36 -37.91
C VAL A 41 -26.89 8.55 -37.24
N PRO A 42 -26.15 9.57 -36.78
CA PRO A 42 -26.73 10.69 -36.03
C PRO A 42 -27.63 11.56 -36.90
N ALA A 43 -28.69 12.09 -36.30
CA ALA A 43 -29.66 12.98 -36.93
C ALA A 43 -29.77 14.30 -36.15
N ALA A 44 -29.94 15.40 -36.89
CA ALA A 44 -30.14 16.74 -36.32
C ALA A 44 -31.27 17.47 -37.05
N GLY A 45 -31.92 18.41 -36.39
CA GLY A 45 -33.04 19.18 -36.93
C GLY A 45 -33.86 19.85 -35.83
N ILE A 46 -35.13 20.11 -36.10
CA ILE A 46 -36.05 20.71 -35.12
C ILE A 46 -37.07 19.64 -34.72
N LEU A 47 -37.27 19.43 -33.43
CA LEU A 47 -38.31 18.53 -32.94
C LEU A 47 -39.68 19.20 -33.17
N THR A 48 -40.42 18.81 -34.20
CA THR A 48 -41.73 19.40 -34.52
C THR A 48 -42.83 18.92 -33.59
N ALA A 49 -42.67 17.71 -33.04
CA ALA A 49 -43.49 17.19 -31.96
C ALA A 49 -42.60 16.42 -30.98
N PHE A 50 -42.91 16.52 -29.68
CA PHE A 50 -42.22 15.80 -28.62
C PHE A 50 -43.20 15.54 -27.47
N GLU A 51 -43.79 14.35 -27.47
CA GLU A 51 -44.82 13.93 -26.50
C GLU A 51 -44.34 12.65 -25.79
N PRO A 52 -43.70 12.77 -24.61
CA PRO A 52 -43.29 11.62 -23.81
C PRO A 52 -44.49 10.79 -23.32
N PRO A 53 -44.39 9.45 -23.28
CA PRO A 53 -45.42 8.61 -22.69
C PRO A 53 -45.49 8.82 -21.17
N SER A 54 -46.69 8.70 -20.62
CA SER A 54 -46.95 8.82 -19.18
C SER A 54 -47.83 7.65 -18.69
N GLY A 55 -47.89 7.46 -17.38
CA GLY A 55 -48.71 6.41 -16.75
C GLY A 55 -48.01 5.74 -15.57
N ALA A 56 -48.74 4.87 -14.87
CA ALA A 56 -48.22 4.17 -13.69
C ALA A 56 -46.99 3.33 -14.04
N GLY A 57 -45.87 3.58 -13.34
CA GLY A 57 -44.60 2.90 -13.56
C GLY A 57 -43.93 3.24 -14.90
N ILE A 58 -44.22 4.42 -15.48
CA ILE A 58 -43.48 5.00 -16.60
C ILE A 58 -42.88 6.33 -16.12
N ARG A 59 -41.57 6.50 -16.33
CA ARG A 59 -40.82 7.73 -16.06
C ARG A 59 -40.02 8.09 -17.30
N VAL A 60 -39.99 9.36 -17.67
CA VAL A 60 -39.15 9.86 -18.76
C VAL A 60 -38.25 10.97 -18.25
N ASP A 61 -36.94 10.77 -18.35
CA ASP A 61 -35.93 11.80 -18.10
C ASP A 61 -35.50 12.35 -19.46
N THR A 62 -35.80 13.61 -19.74
CA THR A 62 -35.57 14.22 -21.05
C THR A 62 -35.29 15.70 -20.90
N PHE A 63 -34.56 16.26 -21.85
CA PHE A 63 -34.45 17.72 -22.06
C PHE A 63 -35.13 18.17 -23.36
N GLY A 64 -35.68 17.24 -24.15
CA GLY A 64 -36.39 17.55 -25.39
C GLY A 64 -37.76 18.19 -25.14
N TYR A 65 -38.13 19.12 -26.03
CA TYR A 65 -39.43 19.77 -26.10
C TYR A 65 -39.74 20.18 -27.55
N PRO A 66 -41.02 20.39 -27.92
CA PRO A 66 -41.37 20.85 -29.27
C PRO A 66 -40.69 22.20 -29.60
N GLY A 67 -40.10 22.31 -30.79
CA GLY A 67 -39.31 23.46 -31.22
C GLY A 67 -37.83 23.40 -30.80
N TYR A 68 -37.38 22.35 -30.10
CA TYR A 68 -35.98 22.22 -29.73
C TYR A 68 -35.10 21.96 -30.96
N HIS A 69 -34.05 22.77 -31.12
CA HIS A 69 -33.05 22.66 -32.17
C HIS A 69 -31.93 21.72 -31.74
N THR A 70 -31.77 20.63 -32.45
CA THR A 70 -30.77 19.61 -32.16
C THR A 70 -29.56 19.79 -33.07
N THR A 71 -28.38 19.41 -32.59
CA THR A 71 -27.12 19.49 -33.36
C THR A 71 -26.33 18.21 -33.15
N THR A 72 -25.53 17.82 -34.13
CA THR A 72 -24.60 16.68 -34.02
C THR A 72 -23.33 17.03 -33.25
N ALA A 73 -23.21 18.25 -32.71
CA ALA A 73 -22.07 18.69 -31.92
C ALA A 73 -22.07 18.13 -30.48
N PHE A 74 -23.20 17.56 -30.04
CA PHE A 74 -23.39 16.96 -28.72
C PHE A 74 -23.90 15.52 -28.85
N ASP A 75 -23.91 14.78 -27.73
CA ASP A 75 -24.41 13.40 -27.66
C ASP A 75 -25.86 13.28 -28.17
N SER A 76 -26.17 12.18 -28.85
CA SER A 76 -27.46 11.98 -29.54
C SER A 76 -28.61 11.67 -28.59
N LEU A 77 -28.36 11.36 -27.31
CA LEU A 77 -29.39 11.04 -26.32
C LEU A 77 -30.37 12.20 -26.15
N ILE A 78 -31.67 11.97 -26.40
CA ILE A 78 -32.73 12.98 -26.20
C ILE A 78 -33.61 12.64 -25.00
N ALA A 79 -33.86 11.36 -24.74
CA ALA A 79 -34.69 10.93 -23.61
C ALA A 79 -34.29 9.56 -23.08
N LYS A 80 -34.48 9.33 -21.79
CA LYS A 80 -34.43 8.01 -21.15
C LYS A 80 -35.85 7.63 -20.74
N LEU A 81 -36.39 6.60 -21.36
CA LEU A 81 -37.67 6.01 -20.96
C LEU A 81 -37.41 4.89 -19.96
N ILE A 82 -37.92 5.03 -18.74
CA ILE A 82 -37.80 4.05 -17.67
C ILE A 82 -39.17 3.46 -17.37
N VAL A 83 -39.29 2.15 -17.54
CA VAL A 83 -40.49 1.39 -17.19
C VAL A 83 -40.20 0.51 -15.99
N HIS A 84 -41.09 0.56 -15.00
CA HIS A 84 -41.01 -0.22 -13.78
C HIS A 84 -42.28 -1.06 -13.58
N LEU A 85 -42.07 -2.32 -13.19
CA LEU A 85 -43.09 -3.23 -12.69
C LEU A 85 -42.76 -3.61 -11.25
N PRO A 86 -43.62 -3.28 -10.27
CA PRO A 86 -43.40 -3.68 -8.90
C PRO A 86 -43.50 -5.20 -8.75
N GLY A 87 -42.58 -5.80 -8.01
CA GLY A 87 -42.70 -7.17 -7.50
C GLY A 87 -43.57 -7.15 -6.26
N HIS A 88 -44.55 -8.05 -6.16
CA HIS A 88 -45.42 -8.12 -4.98
C HIS A 88 -44.58 -8.21 -3.69
N LEU A 89 -44.83 -7.28 -2.76
CA LEU A 89 -44.45 -7.40 -1.36
C LEU A 89 -45.04 -8.71 -0.81
N ALA A 90 -44.22 -9.53 -0.16
CA ALA A 90 -44.64 -10.75 0.50
C ALA A 90 -45.79 -10.47 1.46
N GLY A 91 -47.00 -10.94 1.16
CA GLY A 91 -48.12 -10.81 2.10
C GLY A 91 -49.55 -11.01 1.62
N HIS A 92 -49.86 -11.16 0.32
CA HIS A 92 -51.25 -11.42 -0.12
C HIS A 92 -51.35 -12.70 -0.96
N ALA A 93 -52.17 -13.64 -0.46
CA ALA A 93 -52.46 -14.93 -1.04
C ALA A 93 -53.40 -14.82 -2.24
N SER A 94 -52.86 -14.47 -3.41
CA SER A 94 -53.43 -14.90 -4.68
C SER A 94 -52.28 -15.10 -5.66
N GLY A 95 -52.10 -16.34 -6.12
CA GLY A 95 -50.97 -16.80 -6.93
C GLY A 95 -50.96 -16.28 -8.37
N ALA A 96 -50.94 -14.96 -8.57
CA ALA A 96 -50.66 -14.35 -9.86
C ALA A 96 -49.15 -14.10 -10.01
N ALA A 97 -48.63 -14.40 -11.20
CA ALA A 97 -47.21 -14.59 -11.52
C ALA A 97 -46.29 -13.41 -11.14
N ARG A 98 -45.04 -13.74 -10.77
CA ARG A 98 -43.93 -12.77 -10.73
C ARG A 98 -43.85 -12.10 -12.09
N GLY A 99 -43.87 -10.76 -12.15
CA GLY A 99 -43.58 -10.04 -13.38
C GLY A 99 -42.20 -10.45 -13.90
N ASP A 100 -42.12 -10.94 -15.13
CA ASP A 100 -40.87 -11.39 -15.75
C ASP A 100 -40.31 -10.32 -16.72
N LEU A 101 -39.19 -10.63 -17.38
CA LEU A 101 -38.58 -9.73 -18.36
C LEU A 101 -39.52 -9.47 -19.56
N ALA A 102 -40.38 -10.43 -19.91
CA ALA A 102 -41.35 -10.30 -20.98
C ALA A 102 -42.44 -9.27 -20.64
N ASP A 103 -42.88 -9.21 -19.38
CA ASP A 103 -43.86 -8.23 -18.92
C ASP A 103 -43.32 -6.79 -19.00
N VAL A 104 -42.10 -6.57 -18.50
CA VAL A 104 -41.49 -5.22 -18.53
C VAL A 104 -41.12 -4.82 -19.96
N ALA A 105 -40.66 -5.76 -20.79
CA ALA A 105 -40.38 -5.53 -22.20
C ALA A 105 -41.66 -5.16 -22.96
N ARG A 106 -42.78 -5.87 -22.76
CA ARG A 106 -44.08 -5.51 -23.35
C ARG A 106 -44.54 -4.12 -22.95
N LYS A 107 -44.44 -3.77 -21.67
CA LYS A 107 -44.81 -2.44 -21.17
C LYS A 107 -43.88 -1.36 -21.74
N ALA A 108 -42.59 -1.64 -21.89
CA ALA A 108 -41.62 -0.75 -22.53
C ALA A 108 -41.90 -0.57 -24.03
N THR A 109 -42.17 -1.64 -24.77
CA THR A 109 -42.57 -1.57 -26.19
C THR A 109 -43.85 -0.74 -26.38
N HIS A 110 -44.84 -0.92 -25.52
CA HIS A 110 -46.07 -0.11 -25.55
C HIS A 110 -45.82 1.37 -25.20
N ALA A 111 -44.95 1.65 -24.23
CA ALA A 111 -44.58 3.02 -23.90
C ALA A 111 -43.80 3.69 -25.04
N LEU A 112 -42.85 2.97 -25.67
CA LEU A 112 -42.11 3.45 -26.84
C LEU A 112 -43.03 3.72 -28.03
N SER A 113 -44.03 2.87 -28.29
CA SER A 113 -44.98 3.10 -29.40
C SER A 113 -45.86 4.32 -29.21
N ARG A 114 -45.96 4.84 -27.97
CA ARG A 114 -46.70 6.06 -27.63
C ARG A 114 -45.80 7.29 -27.50
N PHE A 115 -44.48 7.12 -27.58
CA PHE A 115 -43.55 8.25 -27.56
C PHE A 115 -43.54 8.88 -28.96
N ARG A 116 -44.20 10.04 -29.08
CA ARG A 116 -44.24 10.78 -30.34
C ARG A 116 -43.06 11.75 -30.41
N ILE A 117 -42.13 11.49 -31.32
CA ILE A 117 -41.03 12.39 -31.66
C ILE A 117 -41.06 12.59 -33.17
N GLU A 118 -41.21 13.83 -33.62
CA GLU A 118 -41.28 14.19 -35.05
C GLU A 118 -40.25 15.27 -35.39
N GLY A 119 -39.88 15.37 -36.67
CA GLY A 119 -38.95 16.37 -37.19
C GLY A 119 -37.48 15.95 -37.21
N VAL A 120 -37.08 14.96 -36.39
CA VAL A 120 -35.74 14.36 -36.40
C VAL A 120 -35.86 12.83 -36.28
N ALA A 121 -35.05 12.10 -37.04
CA ALA A 121 -35.03 10.64 -36.96
C ALA A 121 -34.50 10.15 -35.61
N THR A 122 -35.05 9.04 -35.11
CA THR A 122 -34.68 8.47 -33.80
C THR A 122 -34.53 6.96 -33.86
N ASN A 123 -33.90 6.40 -32.85
CA ASN A 123 -33.73 4.95 -32.71
C ASN A 123 -34.98 4.26 -32.12
N LEU A 124 -36.11 4.98 -31.97
CA LEU A 124 -37.36 4.43 -31.41
C LEU A 124 -37.83 3.14 -32.10
N PRO A 125 -37.88 3.03 -33.45
CA PRO A 125 -38.29 1.79 -34.10
C PRO A 125 -37.31 0.65 -33.85
N PHE A 126 -36.02 0.96 -33.72
CA PHE A 126 -34.97 -0.01 -33.45
C PHE A 126 -35.06 -0.56 -32.02
N LEU A 127 -35.27 0.30 -31.02
CA LEU A 127 -35.47 -0.13 -29.63
C LEU A 127 -36.70 -1.03 -29.49
N ARG A 128 -37.77 -0.75 -30.25
CA ARG A 128 -38.95 -1.61 -30.31
C ARG A 128 -38.64 -2.97 -30.94
N ALA A 129 -37.90 -2.99 -32.05
CA ALA A 129 -37.45 -4.23 -32.68
C ALA A 129 -36.61 -5.09 -31.72
N VAL A 130 -35.71 -4.47 -30.95
CA VAL A 130 -34.91 -5.15 -29.92
C VAL A 130 -35.81 -5.75 -28.84
N LEU A 131 -36.74 -4.97 -28.27
CA LEU A 131 -37.62 -5.44 -27.19
C LEU A 131 -38.67 -6.47 -27.63
N GLU A 132 -38.99 -6.53 -28.92
CA GLU A 132 -39.84 -7.57 -29.51
C GLU A 132 -39.09 -8.87 -29.83
N HIS A 133 -37.74 -8.86 -29.82
CA HIS A 133 -36.94 -10.02 -30.19
C HIS A 133 -37.04 -11.15 -29.16
N ALA A 134 -37.23 -12.39 -29.63
CA ALA A 134 -37.49 -13.55 -28.77
C ALA A 134 -36.38 -13.80 -27.74
N ASP A 135 -35.11 -13.59 -28.11
CA ASP A 135 -33.98 -13.76 -27.18
C ASP A 135 -33.88 -12.65 -26.14
N VAL A 136 -34.32 -11.43 -26.44
CA VAL A 136 -34.39 -10.34 -25.46
C VAL A 136 -35.48 -10.64 -24.44
N VAL A 137 -36.66 -11.05 -24.91
CA VAL A 137 -37.80 -11.44 -24.06
C VAL A 137 -37.44 -12.63 -23.16
N ALA A 138 -36.68 -13.60 -23.67
CA ALA A 138 -36.25 -14.79 -22.95
C ALA A 138 -34.95 -14.62 -22.13
N ASN A 139 -34.39 -13.41 -22.06
CA ASN A 139 -33.12 -13.10 -21.38
C ASN A 139 -31.92 -13.94 -21.86
N ARG A 140 -31.84 -14.23 -23.16
CA ARG A 140 -30.75 -14.96 -23.84
C ARG A 140 -29.86 -14.03 -24.66
N ILE A 141 -29.42 -12.92 -24.06
CA ILE A 141 -28.62 -11.89 -24.73
C ILE A 141 -27.14 -11.96 -24.34
N THR A 142 -26.26 -11.59 -25.26
CA THR A 142 -24.82 -11.42 -25.04
C THR A 142 -24.41 -9.97 -25.31
N THR A 143 -23.17 -9.60 -24.99
CA THR A 143 -22.63 -8.28 -25.34
C THR A 143 -22.50 -8.04 -26.85
N ARG A 144 -22.70 -9.07 -27.68
CA ARG A 144 -22.63 -9.02 -29.14
C ARG A 144 -24.00 -9.10 -29.83
N PHE A 145 -25.08 -9.12 -29.06
CA PHE A 145 -26.43 -9.39 -29.57
C PHE A 145 -26.83 -8.44 -30.70
N VAL A 146 -26.51 -7.14 -30.59
CA VAL A 146 -26.89 -6.17 -31.63
C VAL A 146 -26.08 -6.40 -32.90
N GLU A 147 -24.78 -6.68 -32.80
CA GLU A 147 -23.92 -6.97 -33.95
C GLU A 147 -24.35 -8.27 -34.65
N ASP A 148 -24.68 -9.31 -33.89
CA ASP A 148 -25.04 -10.63 -34.40
C ASP A 148 -26.44 -10.63 -35.08
N HIS A 149 -27.33 -9.69 -34.71
CA HIS A 149 -28.69 -9.55 -35.24
C HIS A 149 -28.94 -8.24 -36.00
N ALA A 150 -27.90 -7.47 -36.35
CA ALA A 150 -28.01 -6.10 -36.86
C ALA A 150 -28.95 -5.96 -38.08
N ALA A 151 -28.77 -6.80 -39.10
CA ALA A 151 -29.57 -6.75 -40.32
C ALA A 151 -31.05 -7.12 -40.09
N GLU A 152 -31.30 -8.08 -39.18
CA GLU A 152 -32.66 -8.48 -38.79
C GLU A 152 -33.38 -7.35 -38.05
N LEU A 153 -32.70 -6.77 -37.05
CA LEU A 153 -33.21 -5.66 -36.25
C LEU A 153 -33.44 -4.40 -37.09
N ALA A 154 -32.52 -4.06 -38.01
CA ALA A 154 -32.66 -2.92 -38.90
C ALA A 154 -33.86 -3.09 -39.85
N ARG A 155 -34.07 -4.30 -40.41
CA ARG A 155 -35.24 -4.60 -41.24
C ARG A 155 -36.54 -4.46 -40.44
N ARG A 156 -36.59 -5.02 -39.23
CA ARG A 156 -37.77 -4.92 -38.36
C ARG A 156 -38.03 -3.47 -37.94
N ALA A 157 -36.98 -2.69 -37.67
CA ALA A 157 -37.09 -1.28 -37.37
C ALA A 157 -37.69 -0.47 -38.53
N ALA A 158 -37.33 -0.80 -39.78
CA ALA A 158 -37.92 -0.17 -40.97
C ALA A 158 -39.42 -0.47 -41.12
N GLU A 159 -39.88 -1.67 -40.76
CA GLU A 159 -41.31 -2.02 -40.72
C GLU A 159 -42.09 -1.28 -39.63
N LEU A 160 -41.43 -0.98 -38.51
CA LEU A 160 -42.01 -0.29 -37.35
C LEU A 160 -41.93 1.23 -37.45
N ALA A 161 -41.20 1.76 -38.43
CA ALA A 161 -41.03 3.19 -38.63
C ALA A 161 -42.36 3.84 -39.06
N PRO A 162 -42.71 5.02 -38.51
CA PRO A 162 -43.86 5.78 -38.99
C PRO A 162 -43.68 6.14 -40.48
N PRO A 163 -44.78 6.27 -41.26
CA PRO A 163 -44.69 6.70 -42.65
C PRO A 163 -43.96 8.04 -42.74
N ALA A 164 -43.04 8.16 -43.70
CA ALA A 164 -42.22 9.35 -43.87
C ALA A 164 -43.11 10.60 -43.94
N PRO A 165 -42.78 11.68 -43.20
CA PRO A 165 -43.55 12.91 -43.29
C PRO A 165 -43.51 13.42 -44.75
N PRO A 166 -44.62 13.97 -45.28
CA PRO A 166 -44.56 14.67 -46.56
C PRO A 166 -43.52 15.80 -46.45
N PRO A 167 -42.79 16.12 -47.54
CA PRO A 167 -41.73 17.13 -47.50
C PRO A 167 -42.32 18.48 -47.07
N SER A 168 -42.13 18.83 -45.80
CA SER A 168 -42.43 20.15 -45.25
C SER A 168 -41.31 21.09 -45.64
N ALA A 169 -41.70 22.30 -46.06
CA ALA A 169 -40.85 23.32 -46.66
C ALA A 169 -39.56 23.55 -45.87
N ALA A 170 -38.45 23.05 -46.42
CA ALA A 170 -37.11 23.47 -46.02
C ALA A 170 -36.97 24.98 -46.27
N PRO A 171 -36.27 25.72 -45.40
CA PRO A 171 -35.75 27.03 -45.80
C PRO A 171 -34.86 26.82 -47.02
N ALA A 172 -34.98 27.75 -47.98
CA ALA A 172 -34.44 27.65 -49.33
C ALA A 172 -33.05 26.97 -49.38
N PRO A 173 -32.85 25.96 -50.24
CA PRO A 173 -31.53 25.38 -50.42
C PRO A 173 -30.58 26.47 -50.91
N ALA A 174 -29.46 26.62 -50.21
CA ALA A 174 -28.28 27.22 -50.82
C ALA A 174 -28.01 26.49 -52.14
N ALA A 175 -27.65 27.25 -53.18
CA ALA A 175 -27.47 26.77 -54.54
C ALA A 175 -26.75 25.41 -54.58
N PRO A 176 -27.16 24.46 -55.44
CA PRO A 176 -26.52 23.16 -55.55
C PRO A 176 -25.03 23.37 -55.82
N ARG A 177 -24.19 22.96 -54.87
CA ARG A 177 -22.74 22.90 -55.06
C ARG A 177 -22.51 21.81 -56.09
N VAL A 178 -22.15 22.20 -57.31
CA VAL A 178 -21.78 21.28 -58.39
C VAL A 178 -20.61 20.45 -57.86
N ALA A 179 -20.83 19.16 -57.60
CA ALA A 179 -19.74 18.25 -57.27
C ALA A 179 -18.75 18.26 -58.45
N PRO A 180 -17.44 18.43 -58.22
CA PRO A 180 -16.45 18.37 -59.29
C PRO A 180 -16.60 17.06 -60.05
N GLN A 181 -16.79 17.12 -61.37
CA GLN A 181 -16.84 15.92 -62.20
C GLN A 181 -15.49 15.22 -62.10
N ALA A 182 -15.49 13.97 -61.64
CA ALA A 182 -14.28 13.16 -61.55
C ALA A 182 -13.62 13.04 -62.94
N PRO A 183 -12.31 13.30 -63.07
CA PRO A 183 -11.61 13.04 -64.33
C PRO A 183 -11.79 11.56 -64.76
N PRO A 184 -11.98 11.28 -66.07
CA PRO A 184 -12.15 9.91 -66.56
C PRO A 184 -10.97 9.02 -66.14
N GLY A 185 -11.25 7.82 -65.61
CA GLY A 185 -10.22 6.87 -65.17
C GLY A 185 -9.71 7.06 -63.73
N THR A 186 -10.32 7.95 -62.94
CA THR A 186 -9.94 8.20 -61.54
C THR A 186 -10.96 7.64 -60.54
N ILE A 187 -10.49 7.33 -59.32
CA ILE A 187 -11.29 6.99 -58.14
C ILE A 187 -11.24 8.15 -57.13
N ALA A 188 -12.35 8.43 -56.45
CA ALA A 188 -12.42 9.52 -55.49
C ALA A 188 -12.03 9.02 -54.09
N ILE A 189 -11.10 9.72 -53.44
CA ILE A 189 -10.92 9.61 -51.99
C ILE A 189 -11.89 10.59 -51.34
N VAL A 190 -12.79 10.06 -50.54
CA VAL A 190 -13.94 10.81 -50.00
C VAL A 190 -13.78 11.11 -48.52
N ALA A 191 -14.48 12.14 -48.05
CA ALA A 191 -14.58 12.39 -46.62
C ALA A 191 -15.37 11.26 -45.95
N PRO A 192 -14.85 10.62 -44.88
CA PRO A 192 -15.51 9.50 -44.22
C PRO A 192 -16.72 9.94 -43.37
N MET A 193 -16.75 11.22 -42.99
CA MET A 193 -17.79 11.81 -42.16
C MET A 193 -17.89 13.31 -42.43
N GLN A 194 -18.96 13.95 -41.93
CA GLN A 194 -19.07 15.40 -41.94
C GLN A 194 -17.91 16.01 -41.16
N SER A 195 -17.07 16.79 -41.82
CA SER A 195 -15.83 17.29 -41.24
C SER A 195 -15.36 18.57 -41.93
N LYS A 196 -14.50 19.34 -41.24
CA LYS A 196 -13.82 20.49 -41.82
C LYS A 196 -12.44 20.05 -42.30
N VAL A 197 -12.09 20.30 -43.55
CA VAL A 197 -10.74 19.99 -44.05
C VAL A 197 -9.73 20.90 -43.34
N VAL A 198 -8.73 20.33 -42.66
CA VAL A 198 -7.66 21.06 -41.96
C VAL A 198 -6.48 21.28 -42.89
N SER A 199 -6.04 20.20 -43.56
CA SER A 199 -4.92 20.25 -44.51
C SER A 199 -5.05 19.12 -45.54
N ILE A 200 -4.49 19.34 -46.73
CA ILE A 200 -4.34 18.30 -47.76
C ILE A 200 -2.85 18.19 -48.07
N SER A 201 -2.31 16.98 -47.96
CA SER A 201 -0.88 16.69 -48.07
C SER A 201 -0.45 16.19 -49.44
N ALA A 202 -1.38 16.04 -50.39
CA ALA A 202 -1.11 15.61 -51.76
C ALA A 202 -1.62 16.64 -52.79
N ALA A 203 -0.81 16.93 -53.80
CA ALA A 203 -1.10 17.83 -54.91
C ALA A 203 -1.38 17.06 -56.20
N ASP A 204 -1.95 17.75 -57.20
CA ASP A 204 -2.13 17.18 -58.53
C ASP A 204 -0.79 16.75 -59.15
N GLY A 205 -0.73 15.51 -59.66
CA GLY A 205 0.48 14.87 -60.17
C GLY A 205 1.27 14.05 -59.15
N ASP A 206 0.96 14.11 -57.85
CA ASP A 206 1.71 13.38 -56.83
C ASP A 206 1.39 11.88 -56.84
N PRO A 207 2.40 10.99 -56.74
CA PRO A 207 2.16 9.57 -56.47
C PRO A 207 1.72 9.36 -55.01
N VAL A 208 0.63 8.63 -54.80
CA VAL A 208 0.06 8.29 -53.50
C VAL A 208 -0.03 6.77 -53.38
N ARG A 209 0.43 6.23 -52.25
CA ARG A 209 0.43 4.79 -51.97
C ARG A 209 -0.84 4.36 -51.20
N PRO A 210 -1.24 3.07 -51.27
CA PRO A 210 -2.25 2.54 -50.36
C PRO A 210 -1.85 2.77 -48.90
N GLY A 211 -2.78 3.24 -48.08
CA GLY A 211 -2.60 3.63 -46.69
C GLY A 211 -1.92 4.98 -46.45
N GLN A 212 -1.46 5.70 -47.49
CA GLN A 212 -0.78 6.99 -47.31
C GLN A 212 -1.76 8.08 -46.84
N PRO A 213 -1.42 8.86 -45.79
CA PRO A 213 -2.17 10.06 -45.41
C PRO A 213 -2.20 11.10 -46.53
N VAL A 214 -3.41 11.51 -46.92
CA VAL A 214 -3.62 12.48 -48.01
C VAL A 214 -4.33 13.76 -47.56
N ALA A 215 -5.08 13.71 -46.46
CA ALA A 215 -5.69 14.88 -45.86
C ALA A 215 -5.89 14.69 -44.36
N ILE A 216 -6.04 15.80 -43.64
CA ILE A 216 -6.48 15.86 -42.25
C ILE A 216 -7.80 16.59 -42.23
N VAL A 217 -8.81 16.02 -41.58
CA VAL A 217 -10.12 16.61 -41.39
C VAL A 217 -10.47 16.71 -39.91
N GLU A 218 -11.08 17.80 -39.48
CA GLU A 218 -11.51 18.03 -38.11
C GLU A 218 -12.99 17.69 -37.99
N ALA A 219 -13.31 16.74 -37.10
CA ALA A 219 -14.67 16.40 -36.71
C ALA A 219 -14.72 16.20 -35.19
N MET A 220 -15.74 16.75 -34.54
CA MET A 220 -15.98 16.53 -33.10
C MET A 220 -14.77 16.81 -32.19
N LYS A 221 -14.04 17.91 -32.44
CA LYS A 221 -12.80 18.33 -31.74
C LYS A 221 -11.59 17.38 -31.90
N MET A 222 -11.65 16.45 -32.84
CA MET A 222 -10.57 15.53 -33.16
C MET A 222 -10.16 15.69 -34.62
N GLU A 223 -8.86 15.61 -34.87
CA GLU A 223 -8.32 15.50 -36.23
C GLU A 223 -8.31 14.03 -36.65
N VAL A 224 -8.94 13.74 -37.79
CA VAL A 224 -9.00 12.44 -38.43
C VAL A 224 -8.14 12.50 -39.68
N VAL A 225 -7.21 11.56 -39.79
CA VAL A 225 -6.38 11.39 -40.99
C VAL A 225 -7.18 10.64 -42.04
N VAL A 226 -7.33 11.23 -43.22
CA VAL A 226 -7.88 10.57 -44.40
C VAL A 226 -6.72 9.93 -45.17
N THR A 227 -6.80 8.62 -45.36
CA THR A 227 -5.81 7.83 -46.10
C THR A 227 -6.35 7.40 -47.47
N ALA A 228 -5.45 7.19 -48.42
CA ALA A 228 -5.81 6.57 -49.69
C ALA A 228 -5.91 5.06 -49.55
N ASP A 229 -7.05 4.46 -49.87
CA ASP A 229 -7.20 2.99 -49.79
C ASP A 229 -6.42 2.28 -50.91
N ASP A 230 -6.29 2.94 -52.06
CA ASP A 230 -5.60 2.43 -53.26
C ASP A 230 -4.36 3.28 -53.61
N GLY A 231 -3.47 2.71 -54.43
CA GLY A 231 -2.25 3.35 -54.92
C GLY A 231 -2.45 3.94 -56.32
N GLY A 232 -1.90 5.12 -56.56
CA GLY A 232 -2.07 5.81 -57.83
C GLY A 232 -1.42 7.18 -57.92
N ILE A 233 -1.77 7.95 -58.94
CA ILE A 233 -1.33 9.34 -59.11
C ILE A 233 -2.51 10.28 -58.92
N VAL A 234 -2.35 11.31 -58.10
CA VAL A 234 -3.40 12.32 -57.90
C VAL A 234 -3.63 13.06 -59.21
N ARG A 235 -4.89 13.20 -59.61
CA ARG A 235 -5.32 13.89 -60.84
C ARG A 235 -6.22 15.09 -60.59
N GLY A 236 -6.42 15.43 -59.31
CA GLY A 236 -7.17 16.61 -58.92
C GLY A 236 -7.49 16.62 -57.43
N VAL A 237 -7.43 17.81 -56.83
CA VAL A 237 -7.84 18.05 -55.44
C VAL A 237 -9.20 18.73 -55.44
N ALA A 238 -10.20 18.10 -54.83
CA ALA A 238 -11.61 18.49 -54.90
C ALA A 238 -12.07 19.38 -53.72
N ALA A 239 -11.37 19.32 -52.59
CA ALA A 239 -11.64 20.15 -51.41
C ALA A 239 -10.44 21.06 -51.08
N ARG A 240 -10.64 22.13 -50.30
CA ARG A 240 -9.57 23.01 -49.81
C ARG A 240 -9.56 23.07 -48.28
N PRO A 241 -8.40 23.32 -47.64
CA PRO A 241 -8.34 23.64 -46.22
C PRO A 241 -9.38 24.72 -45.85
N GLY A 242 -10.20 24.43 -44.86
CA GLY A 242 -11.32 25.26 -44.41
C GLY A 242 -12.70 24.85 -44.95
N ASP A 243 -12.77 24.05 -46.03
CA ASP A 243 -14.05 23.55 -46.55
C ASP A 243 -14.73 22.61 -45.56
N ILE A 244 -16.06 22.70 -45.48
CA ILE A 244 -16.90 21.69 -44.83
C ILE A 244 -17.28 20.66 -45.88
N VAL A 245 -16.91 19.41 -45.65
CA VAL A 245 -17.19 18.26 -46.50
C VAL A 245 -18.16 17.31 -45.79
N MET A 246 -19.11 16.75 -46.54
CA MET A 246 -20.08 15.76 -46.07
C MET A 246 -19.56 14.34 -46.33
N PRO A 247 -20.08 13.30 -45.63
CA PRO A 247 -19.69 11.92 -45.90
C PRO A 247 -19.90 11.59 -47.39
N GLY A 248 -18.85 11.11 -48.07
CA GLY A 248 -18.88 10.80 -49.49
C GLY A 248 -18.49 11.95 -50.43
N ASP A 249 -18.30 13.18 -49.93
CA ASP A 249 -17.78 14.27 -50.75
C ASP A 249 -16.32 13.99 -51.13
N PRO A 250 -15.93 14.17 -52.40
CA PRO A 250 -14.56 13.94 -52.84
C PRO A 250 -13.60 14.97 -52.23
N ILE A 251 -12.52 14.48 -51.64
CA ILE A 251 -11.39 15.30 -51.16
C ILE A 251 -10.33 15.40 -52.27
N LEU A 252 -10.02 14.29 -52.94
CA LEU A 252 -9.15 14.24 -54.11
C LEU A 252 -9.50 13.07 -55.04
N PHE A 253 -8.99 13.11 -56.27
CA PHE A 253 -9.16 12.06 -57.29
C PHE A 253 -7.81 11.39 -57.60
N LEU A 254 -7.80 10.07 -57.65
CA LEU A 254 -6.62 9.24 -57.83
C LEU A 254 -6.76 8.38 -59.09
N GLU A 255 -5.78 8.39 -60.00
CA GLU A 255 -5.67 7.44 -61.10
C GLU A 255 -4.89 6.21 -60.63
N PRO A 256 -5.48 5.01 -60.58
CA PRO A 256 -4.79 3.82 -60.06
C PRO A 256 -3.52 3.47 -60.83
N ALA A 257 -2.42 3.23 -60.12
CA ALA A 257 -1.12 2.83 -60.69
C ALA A 257 -0.35 1.90 -59.74
N GLU A 258 0.34 0.88 -60.28
CA GLU A 258 1.22 0.01 -59.48
C GLU A 258 2.52 0.74 -59.13
N LEU A 259 2.67 1.15 -57.87
CA LEU A 259 3.90 1.71 -57.32
C LEU A 259 4.63 0.62 -56.50
N THR A 260 5.89 0.33 -56.81
CA THR A 260 6.68 -0.73 -56.16
C THR A 260 7.06 -0.36 -54.71
N ALA A 261 7.02 -1.37 -53.83
CA ALA A 261 7.08 -1.22 -52.37
C ALA A 261 8.48 -0.93 -51.77
N ASP A 262 9.56 -0.96 -52.56
CA ASP A 262 10.93 -1.01 -52.02
C ASP A 262 11.58 0.35 -51.70
N GLU A 263 11.00 1.47 -52.14
CA GLU A 263 11.48 2.83 -51.76
C GLU A 263 10.87 3.34 -50.44
N ALA A 264 10.00 2.55 -49.79
CA ALA A 264 9.13 2.98 -48.70
C ALA A 264 9.74 2.97 -47.29
N ARG A 265 10.93 2.39 -47.07
CA ARG A 265 11.50 2.28 -45.71
C ARG A 265 12.42 3.42 -45.28
N ALA A 266 12.87 4.27 -46.19
CA ALA A 266 13.97 5.19 -45.89
C ALA A 266 13.55 6.58 -45.34
N GLN A 267 12.28 6.98 -45.44
CA GLN A 267 11.87 8.38 -45.17
C GLN A 267 10.88 8.58 -44.00
N THR A 268 10.51 7.51 -43.28
CA THR A 268 9.51 7.55 -42.19
C THR A 268 9.98 6.85 -40.91
N ALA A 269 11.28 6.60 -40.76
CA ALA A 269 11.81 6.17 -39.47
C ALA A 269 11.90 7.41 -38.57
N ALA A 270 10.90 7.60 -37.70
CA ALA A 270 10.97 8.62 -36.65
C ALA A 270 12.24 8.37 -35.82
N ASP A 271 13.04 9.43 -35.61
CA ASP A 271 14.17 9.37 -34.70
C ASP A 271 13.64 9.11 -33.29
N LEU A 272 13.87 7.89 -32.78
CA LEU A 272 13.39 7.46 -31.47
C LEU A 272 14.13 8.17 -30.32
N ASP A 273 15.29 8.78 -30.61
CA ASP A 273 16.07 9.55 -29.66
C ASP A 273 15.69 11.05 -29.66
N ALA A 274 14.86 11.49 -30.61
CA ALA A 274 14.40 12.87 -30.66
C ALA A 274 13.43 13.18 -29.51
N ILE A 275 13.89 13.99 -28.55
CA ILE A 275 13.08 14.45 -27.42
C ILE A 275 12.13 15.55 -27.88
N ARG A 276 10.83 15.28 -27.78
CA ARG A 276 9.78 16.28 -28.04
C ARG A 276 9.82 17.42 -27.01
N ALA A 277 9.33 18.59 -27.39
CA ALA A 277 9.31 19.76 -26.51
C ALA A 277 8.53 19.54 -25.21
N ASP A 278 7.41 18.82 -25.25
CA ASP A 278 6.61 18.47 -24.07
C ASP A 278 7.36 17.53 -23.12
N LEU A 279 8.06 16.53 -23.66
CA LEU A 279 8.93 15.63 -22.89
C LEU A 279 10.13 16.38 -22.30
N ALA A 280 10.74 17.29 -23.06
CA ALA A 280 11.83 18.13 -22.57
C ALA A 280 11.41 18.98 -21.36
N GLU A 281 10.20 19.54 -21.37
CA GLU A 281 9.66 20.27 -20.22
C GLU A 281 9.50 19.36 -18.99
N VAL A 282 8.96 18.15 -19.17
CA VAL A 282 8.82 17.16 -18.08
C VAL A 282 10.19 16.80 -17.51
N GLN A 283 11.15 16.46 -18.37
CA GLN A 283 12.53 16.12 -17.97
C GLN A 283 13.19 17.29 -17.20
N ALA A 284 13.03 18.52 -17.68
CA ALA A 284 13.55 19.70 -17.01
C ALA A 284 12.93 19.89 -15.61
N ARG A 285 11.60 19.75 -15.47
CA ARG A 285 10.92 19.87 -14.18
C ARG A 285 11.31 18.76 -13.19
N HIS A 286 11.52 17.54 -13.68
CA HIS A 286 12.05 16.45 -12.84
C HIS A 286 13.49 16.73 -12.40
N ALA A 287 14.34 17.23 -13.30
CA ALA A 287 15.75 17.51 -13.01
C ALA A 287 15.93 18.51 -11.86
N VAL A 288 15.09 19.55 -11.78
CA VAL A 288 15.13 20.55 -10.68
C VAL A 288 15.02 19.90 -9.30
N GLY A 289 14.25 18.82 -9.16
CA GLY A 289 14.06 18.11 -7.90
C GLY A 289 15.22 17.20 -7.50
N LEU A 290 16.19 16.97 -8.38
CA LEU A 290 17.34 16.09 -8.16
C LEU A 290 18.51 16.85 -7.52
N ASP A 291 19.34 16.14 -6.77
CA ASP A 291 20.50 16.72 -6.08
C ASP A 291 21.47 17.41 -7.05
N ALA A 292 21.63 16.87 -8.26
CA ALA A 292 22.47 17.46 -9.31
C ALA A 292 22.09 18.90 -9.67
N ALA A 293 20.80 19.24 -9.63
CA ALA A 293 20.31 20.60 -9.91
C ALA A 293 20.24 21.48 -8.65
N ARG A 294 20.60 20.94 -7.47
CA ARG A 294 20.43 21.59 -6.16
C ARG A 294 21.75 21.71 -5.39
N ALA A 295 22.86 21.96 -6.09
CA ALA A 295 24.22 21.96 -5.55
C ALA A 295 24.39 22.79 -4.26
N ALA A 296 23.74 23.96 -4.16
CA ALA A 296 23.81 24.79 -2.94
C ALA A 296 23.13 24.14 -1.72
N ALA A 297 21.98 23.48 -1.91
CA ALA A 297 21.29 22.76 -0.84
C ALA A 297 22.08 21.53 -0.39
N VAL A 298 22.62 20.78 -1.37
CA VAL A 298 23.50 19.63 -1.15
C VAL A 298 24.75 20.04 -0.37
N ALA A 299 25.46 21.09 -0.79
CA ALA A 299 26.65 21.58 -0.12
C ALA A 299 26.37 22.03 1.32
N ARG A 300 25.27 22.75 1.57
CA ARG A 300 24.86 23.13 2.94
C ARG A 300 24.57 21.91 3.81
N ARG A 301 23.97 20.86 3.24
CA ARG A 301 23.67 19.62 3.96
C ARG A 301 24.94 18.82 4.27
N HIS A 302 25.83 18.67 3.30
CA HIS A 302 27.12 17.99 3.48
C HIS A 302 28.03 18.72 4.47
N ALA A 303 27.95 20.05 4.55
CA ALA A 303 28.69 20.84 5.55
C ALA A 303 28.30 20.51 7.00
N THR A 304 27.11 19.94 7.24
CA THR A 304 26.73 19.43 8.56
C THR A 304 27.11 17.97 8.78
N GLY A 305 27.90 17.36 7.88
CA GLY A 305 28.26 15.95 7.92
C GLY A 305 27.11 14.98 7.60
N ARG A 306 25.99 15.50 7.06
CA ARG A 306 24.78 14.71 6.79
C ARG A 306 24.54 14.55 5.30
N ARG A 307 23.76 13.53 4.95
CA ARG A 307 23.31 13.19 3.59
C ARG A 307 22.02 13.91 3.24
N THR A 308 21.74 13.98 1.95
CA THR A 308 20.43 14.38 1.44
C THR A 308 19.40 13.25 1.59
N ALA A 309 18.11 13.59 1.48
CA ALA A 309 17.06 12.58 1.43
C ALA A 309 17.24 11.58 0.26
N ARG A 310 17.70 12.05 -0.90
CA ARG A 310 17.96 11.21 -2.07
C ARG A 310 19.16 10.28 -1.87
N GLU A 311 20.23 10.77 -1.26
CA GLU A 311 21.39 9.95 -0.90
C GLU A 311 21.02 8.86 0.11
N ASN A 312 20.13 9.16 1.06
CA ASN A 312 19.63 8.17 2.01
C ASN A 312 18.76 7.10 1.35
N ILE A 313 17.85 7.49 0.44
CA ILE A 313 17.07 6.53 -0.36
C ILE A 313 18.01 5.66 -1.19
N ALA A 314 18.94 6.26 -1.95
CA ALA A 314 19.87 5.54 -2.80
C ALA A 314 20.79 4.59 -2.01
N ALA A 315 21.15 4.95 -0.78
CA ALA A 315 21.93 4.09 0.09
C ALA A 315 21.13 2.95 0.70
N LEU A 316 19.79 3.02 0.73
CA LEU A 316 18.89 2.04 1.31
C LEU A 316 18.42 1.00 0.29
N VAL A 317 17.95 1.47 -0.86
CA VAL A 317 17.24 0.66 -1.87
C VAL A 317 18.19 -0.01 -2.86
N ASP A 318 17.72 -1.06 -3.51
CA ASP A 318 18.47 -1.74 -4.56
C ASP A 318 18.65 -0.80 -5.77
N PRO A 319 19.83 -0.78 -6.42
CA PRO A 319 20.11 0.14 -7.51
C PRO A 319 19.07 0.09 -8.63
N GLY A 320 18.57 1.26 -9.04
CA GLY A 320 17.59 1.38 -10.13
C GLY A 320 16.16 0.93 -9.78
N SER A 321 15.88 0.52 -8.54
CA SER A 321 14.55 0.00 -8.16
C SER A 321 13.54 1.08 -7.73
N PHE A 322 14.00 2.29 -7.40
CA PHE A 322 13.14 3.33 -6.83
C PHE A 322 12.26 4.00 -7.88
N THR A 323 10.95 3.84 -7.73
CA THR A 323 9.92 4.54 -8.52
C THR A 323 9.30 5.64 -7.68
N GLU A 324 9.62 6.90 -7.99
CA GLU A 324 9.16 8.06 -7.22
C GLU A 324 7.72 8.45 -7.55
N TYR A 325 6.93 8.75 -6.51
CA TYR A 325 5.54 9.22 -6.60
C TYR A 325 5.46 10.68 -6.18
N GLY A 326 4.80 11.50 -7.00
CA GLY A 326 4.58 12.92 -6.70
C GLY A 326 5.87 13.77 -6.68
N ALA A 327 6.87 13.41 -7.50
CA ALA A 327 8.14 14.13 -7.60
C ALA A 327 7.95 15.63 -7.93
N LEU A 328 6.95 15.95 -8.76
CA LEU A 328 6.63 17.32 -9.20
C LEU A 328 5.69 18.08 -8.25
N ALA A 329 5.39 17.55 -7.06
CA ALA A 329 4.59 18.25 -6.08
C ALA A 329 5.33 19.49 -5.54
N LEU A 330 4.58 20.56 -5.28
CA LEU A 330 5.08 21.84 -4.77
C LEU A 330 4.27 22.25 -3.54
N ALA A 331 4.83 23.08 -2.67
CA ALA A 331 4.11 23.56 -1.50
C ALA A 331 2.80 24.29 -1.86
N ALA A 332 1.82 24.20 -0.98
CA ALA A 332 0.51 24.83 -1.12
C ALA A 332 0.57 26.34 -0.77
N GLN A 333 1.40 27.09 -1.50
CA GLN A 333 1.74 28.50 -1.24
C GLN A 333 1.67 29.40 -2.48
N ARG A 334 0.90 29.01 -3.52
CA ARG A 334 0.75 29.76 -4.78
C ARG A 334 0.13 31.14 -4.58
N ARG A 335 -0.63 31.35 -3.51
CA ARG A 335 -1.18 32.68 -3.16
C ARG A 335 -0.12 33.69 -2.71
N ARG A 336 1.07 33.23 -2.30
CA ARG A 336 2.11 34.10 -1.73
C ARG A 336 3.49 33.96 -2.40
N ARG A 337 3.67 33.00 -3.30
CA ARG A 337 4.92 32.71 -4.01
C ARG A 337 4.65 32.46 -5.49
N GLY A 338 5.55 32.94 -6.35
CA GLY A 338 5.52 32.66 -7.78
C GLY A 338 5.78 31.19 -8.08
N LEU A 339 5.30 30.70 -9.24
CA LEU A 339 5.44 29.29 -9.60
C LEU A 339 6.92 28.85 -9.74
N ASP A 340 7.76 29.67 -10.36
CA ASP A 340 9.19 29.35 -10.54
C ASP A 340 9.93 29.23 -9.20
N ASP A 341 9.61 30.11 -8.26
CA ASP A 341 10.14 30.06 -6.90
C ASP A 341 9.67 28.81 -6.15
N LEU A 342 8.41 28.40 -6.31
CA LEU A 342 7.92 27.13 -5.76
C LEU A 342 8.63 25.93 -6.37
N ILE A 343 8.82 25.91 -7.70
CA ILE A 343 9.54 24.84 -8.41
C ILE A 343 10.98 24.71 -7.88
N ALA A 344 11.69 25.83 -7.73
CA ALA A 344 13.08 25.82 -7.28
C ALA A 344 13.25 25.45 -5.79
N ASN A 345 12.34 25.93 -4.92
CA ASN A 345 12.55 25.91 -3.47
C ASN A 345 11.61 24.97 -2.70
N THR A 346 10.63 24.37 -3.36
CA THR A 346 9.72 23.38 -2.74
C THR A 346 9.60 22.06 -3.50
N PRO A 347 10.71 21.52 -4.07
CA PRO A 347 10.65 20.29 -4.85
C PRO A 347 10.09 19.14 -4.02
N ALA A 348 9.24 18.32 -4.65
CA ALA A 348 8.53 17.19 -4.04
C ALA A 348 7.73 17.55 -2.76
N ASP A 349 7.47 18.84 -2.52
CA ASP A 349 6.95 19.40 -1.27
C ASP A 349 7.73 19.00 0.00
N GLY A 350 9.04 18.73 -0.14
CA GLY A 350 9.91 18.35 0.98
C GLY A 350 9.70 16.92 1.51
N LEU A 351 9.02 16.06 0.76
CA LEU A 351 8.90 14.64 1.07
C LEU A 351 9.06 13.81 -0.20
N ILE A 352 10.07 12.96 -0.24
CA ILE A 352 10.30 12.04 -1.35
C ILE A 352 9.61 10.73 -0.99
N THR A 353 8.67 10.27 -1.82
CA THR A 353 7.94 9.03 -1.59
C THR A 353 8.00 8.13 -2.81
N GLY A 354 8.07 6.81 -2.62
CA GLY A 354 8.06 5.89 -3.74
C GLY A 354 8.02 4.43 -3.35
N LEU A 355 7.97 3.58 -4.38
CA LEU A 355 8.12 2.14 -4.26
C LEU A 355 9.56 1.75 -4.60
N ALA A 356 10.11 0.75 -3.93
CA ALA A 356 11.46 0.27 -4.16
C ALA A 356 11.56 -1.24 -3.90
N SER A 357 12.74 -1.78 -4.20
CA SER A 357 13.19 -3.07 -3.69
C SER A 357 14.30 -2.86 -2.66
N ILE A 358 14.30 -3.61 -1.58
CA ILE A 358 15.36 -3.69 -0.59
C ILE A 358 15.72 -5.17 -0.40
N ASN A 359 17.01 -5.50 -0.55
CA ASN A 359 17.56 -6.85 -0.38
C ASN A 359 17.10 -7.85 -1.47
N SER A 360 16.81 -7.41 -2.70
CA SER A 360 16.40 -8.32 -3.79
C SER A 360 17.42 -9.39 -4.14
N ALA A 361 18.71 -9.13 -3.92
CA ALA A 361 19.76 -10.14 -4.07
C ALA A 361 19.60 -11.33 -3.12
N LEU A 362 18.95 -11.15 -1.95
CA LEU A 362 18.74 -12.20 -0.95
C LEU A 362 17.34 -12.83 -1.03
N PHE A 363 16.31 -12.04 -1.33
CA PHE A 363 14.90 -12.47 -1.19
C PHE A 363 14.10 -12.42 -2.51
N GLY A 364 14.76 -12.10 -3.63
CA GLY A 364 14.14 -11.96 -4.93
C GLY A 364 13.21 -10.74 -5.03
N PRO A 365 12.64 -10.49 -6.23
CA PRO A 365 11.85 -9.29 -6.49
C PRO A 365 10.52 -9.23 -5.73
N ALA A 366 9.92 -10.38 -5.38
CA ALA A 366 8.65 -10.41 -4.66
C ALA A 366 8.80 -10.10 -3.16
N GLY A 367 9.83 -10.67 -2.50
CA GLY A 367 10.13 -10.47 -1.09
C GLY A 367 10.84 -9.15 -0.78
N ALA A 368 11.42 -8.51 -1.79
CA ALA A 368 12.15 -7.25 -1.63
C ALA A 368 11.28 -5.98 -1.69
N ARG A 369 10.01 -6.09 -2.10
CA ARG A 369 9.16 -4.92 -2.32
C ARG A 369 8.96 -4.11 -1.04
N CYS A 370 9.14 -2.80 -1.12
CA CYS A 370 8.95 -1.88 -0.01
C CYS A 370 8.42 -0.53 -0.48
N MET A 371 7.87 0.24 0.45
CA MET A 371 7.61 1.66 0.30
C MET A 371 8.66 2.45 1.08
N VAL A 372 9.17 3.53 0.49
CA VAL A 372 10.10 4.45 1.15
C VAL A 372 9.52 5.87 1.13
N ALA A 373 9.58 6.53 2.28
CA ALA A 373 9.24 7.93 2.46
C ALA A 373 10.39 8.64 3.18
N ALA A 374 10.91 9.74 2.62
CA ALA A 374 12.01 10.49 3.21
C ALA A 374 11.75 11.98 3.17
N TYR A 375 11.59 12.59 4.35
CA TYR A 375 11.51 14.05 4.45
C TYR A 375 12.86 14.68 4.06
N ASP A 376 12.80 15.77 3.30
CA ASP A 376 13.97 16.55 2.90
C ASP A 376 14.08 17.78 3.78
N TYR A 377 14.99 17.74 4.76
CA TYR A 377 15.21 18.85 5.68
C TYR A 377 15.65 20.15 4.98
N THR A 378 16.22 20.05 3.77
CA THR A 378 16.62 21.23 2.99
C THR A 378 15.43 22.00 2.40
N VAL A 379 14.23 21.39 2.39
CA VAL A 379 12.99 21.99 1.92
C VAL A 379 12.11 22.32 3.12
N LEU A 380 12.03 23.60 3.47
CA LEU A 380 11.17 24.10 4.57
C LEU A 380 11.36 23.30 5.88
N ALA A 381 12.60 22.95 6.21
CA ALA A 381 12.98 22.19 7.42
C ALA A 381 12.30 20.81 7.54
N GLY A 382 11.97 20.16 6.42
CA GLY A 382 11.32 18.84 6.42
C GLY A 382 9.92 18.85 7.05
N THR A 383 9.28 20.02 7.08
CA THR A 383 7.95 20.19 7.68
C THR A 383 6.85 19.55 6.86
N GLN A 384 5.80 19.11 7.54
CA GLN A 384 4.61 18.45 6.99
C GLN A 384 3.62 19.50 6.49
N GLY A 385 3.52 19.62 5.16
CA GLY A 385 2.62 20.53 4.46
C GLY A 385 1.45 19.80 3.81
N TYR A 386 0.53 20.56 3.23
CA TYR A 386 -0.70 19.98 2.66
C TYR A 386 -0.43 18.98 1.54
N MET A 387 0.50 19.29 0.62
CA MET A 387 0.76 18.40 -0.52
C MET A 387 1.56 17.17 -0.10
N ASN A 388 2.53 17.29 0.81
CA ASN A 388 3.27 16.14 1.31
C ASN A 388 2.44 15.22 2.22
N HIS A 389 1.44 15.72 2.96
CA HIS A 389 0.43 14.88 3.60
C HIS A 389 -0.36 14.06 2.57
N LYS A 390 -0.88 14.71 1.52
CA LYS A 390 -1.59 14.00 0.42
C LYS A 390 -0.73 12.96 -0.28
N LYS A 391 0.57 13.23 -0.46
CA LYS A 391 1.54 12.26 -1.00
C LYS A 391 1.65 11.06 -0.07
N LEU A 392 1.89 11.30 1.22
CA LEU A 392 2.06 10.23 2.19
C LEU A 392 0.78 9.40 2.31
N ASP A 393 -0.39 10.01 2.42
CA ASP A 393 -1.69 9.30 2.50
C ASP A 393 -1.94 8.37 1.31
N ARG A 394 -1.64 8.82 0.09
CA ARG A 394 -1.72 7.97 -1.10
C ARG A 394 -0.80 6.76 -0.99
N MET A 395 0.40 6.96 -0.49
CA MET A 395 1.41 5.92 -0.37
C MET A 395 1.05 4.94 0.75
N LEU A 396 0.53 5.43 1.87
CA LEU A 396 0.02 4.59 2.96
C LEU A 396 -1.16 3.71 2.51
N ALA A 397 -2.06 4.24 1.69
CA ALA A 397 -3.12 3.43 1.08
C ALA A 397 -2.54 2.27 0.23
N LEU A 398 -1.48 2.53 -0.56
CA LEU A 398 -0.80 1.48 -1.32
C LEU A 398 -0.09 0.48 -0.41
N ALA A 399 0.61 0.94 0.64
CA ALA A 399 1.28 0.07 1.60
C ALA A 399 0.28 -0.85 2.31
N HIS A 400 -0.88 -0.35 2.68
CA HIS A 400 -1.95 -1.12 3.30
C HIS A 400 -2.57 -2.12 2.32
N GLU A 401 -2.94 -1.71 1.11
CA GLU A 401 -3.56 -2.58 0.09
C GLU A 401 -2.61 -3.70 -0.35
N ARG A 402 -1.31 -3.38 -0.49
CA ARG A 402 -0.31 -4.28 -1.06
C ARG A 402 0.59 -4.95 -0.03
N ARG A 403 0.36 -4.68 1.27
CA ARG A 403 1.15 -5.19 2.39
C ARG A 403 2.65 -4.95 2.20
N LEU A 404 3.00 -3.70 1.90
CA LEU A 404 4.39 -3.31 1.67
C LEU A 404 5.02 -2.84 2.99
N PRO A 405 6.17 -3.41 3.40
CA PRO A 405 7.01 -2.83 4.44
C PRO A 405 7.32 -1.35 4.15
N VAL A 406 7.40 -0.54 5.20
CA VAL A 406 7.59 0.90 5.10
C VAL A 406 8.89 1.32 5.77
N VAL A 407 9.73 2.07 5.06
CA VAL A 407 10.87 2.79 5.66
C VAL A 407 10.62 4.29 5.60
N LEU A 408 10.58 4.93 6.77
CA LEU A 408 10.37 6.36 6.94
C LEU A 408 11.66 7.03 7.44
N PHE A 409 12.23 7.94 6.66
CA PHE A 409 13.20 8.91 7.18
C PHE A 409 12.44 10.14 7.70
N ALA A 410 12.35 10.24 9.01
CA ALA A 410 11.41 11.12 9.71
C ALA A 410 11.98 12.52 10.06
N GLU A 411 13.18 12.89 9.60
CA GLU A 411 13.78 14.20 9.94
C GLU A 411 12.88 15.36 9.50
N GLY A 412 12.47 16.21 10.45
CA GLY A 412 11.61 17.35 10.17
C GLY A 412 11.01 18.03 11.40
N GLY A 413 10.48 19.23 11.19
CA GLY A 413 10.00 20.13 12.25
C GLY A 413 8.51 20.04 12.59
N GLY A 414 7.75 19.08 12.04
CA GLY A 414 6.31 18.95 12.26
C GLY A 414 5.46 19.76 11.28
N GLY A 415 4.23 20.09 11.69
CA GLY A 415 3.23 20.75 10.84
C GLY A 415 3.70 22.11 10.30
N ARG A 416 3.44 22.36 9.02
CA ARG A 416 3.89 23.56 8.32
C ARG A 416 2.85 24.69 8.44
N PRO A 417 3.18 25.84 9.05
CA PRO A 417 2.22 26.93 9.24
C PRO A 417 1.99 27.80 7.98
N GLY A 418 2.87 27.70 6.98
CA GLY A 418 2.92 28.63 5.85
C GLY A 418 2.08 28.28 4.62
N ASP A 419 1.30 27.20 4.64
CA ASP A 419 0.54 26.71 3.48
C ASP A 419 -0.79 27.47 3.30
N THR A 420 -0.70 28.60 2.59
CA THR A 420 -1.79 29.58 2.43
C THR A 420 -2.87 29.22 1.41
N ASP A 421 -2.64 28.23 0.54
CA ASP A 421 -3.61 27.86 -0.50
C ASP A 421 -4.81 27.10 0.07
N THR A 422 -4.64 26.51 1.26
CA THR A 422 -5.66 25.74 1.98
C THR A 422 -6.20 26.51 3.18
N PHE A 423 -7.42 26.16 3.61
CA PHE A 423 -8.08 26.76 4.77
C PHE A 423 -8.44 25.67 5.78
N GLY A 424 -8.43 26.00 7.08
CA GLY A 424 -8.74 25.07 8.16
C GLY A 424 -7.59 24.91 9.15
N ASN A 425 -7.81 24.09 10.18
CA ASN A 425 -6.85 23.83 11.26
C ASN A 425 -6.02 22.55 11.08
N GLY A 426 -6.34 21.72 10.06
CA GLY A 426 -5.59 20.50 9.73
C GLY A 426 -5.75 19.35 10.74
N LEU A 427 -6.73 19.40 11.64
CA LEU A 427 -6.98 18.33 12.62
C LEU A 427 -7.73 17.11 12.03
N ASP A 428 -8.21 17.23 10.80
CA ASP A 428 -8.87 16.19 10.02
C ASP A 428 -7.89 15.38 9.14
N VAL A 429 -6.59 15.67 9.22
CA VAL A 429 -5.54 14.97 8.46
C VAL A 429 -5.45 13.50 8.89
N PRO A 430 -5.67 12.53 7.98
CA PRO A 430 -5.74 11.11 8.34
C PRO A 430 -4.36 10.46 8.47
N THR A 431 -3.28 11.12 8.04
CA THR A 431 -1.94 10.53 7.90
C THR A 431 -1.46 9.79 9.14
N PHE A 432 -1.64 10.37 10.34
CA PHE A 432 -1.14 9.75 11.57
C PHE A 432 -1.85 8.45 11.89
N VAL A 433 -3.19 8.39 11.70
CA VAL A 433 -3.96 7.17 11.96
C VAL A 433 -3.74 6.13 10.86
N GLU A 434 -3.64 6.54 9.59
CA GLU A 434 -3.34 5.60 8.50
C GLU A 434 -1.94 5.02 8.60
N PHE A 435 -0.96 5.80 9.08
CA PHE A 435 0.38 5.29 9.38
C PHE A 435 0.35 4.31 10.54
N ALA A 436 -0.29 4.66 11.65
CA ALA A 436 -0.41 3.78 12.82
C ALA A 436 -1.14 2.46 12.52
N ARG A 437 -2.08 2.46 11.56
CA ARG A 437 -2.79 1.24 11.12
C ARG A 437 -1.89 0.20 10.46
N LEU A 438 -0.69 0.57 10.02
CA LEU A 438 0.31 -0.37 9.51
C LEU A 438 0.92 -1.25 10.62
N SER A 439 0.85 -0.82 11.88
CA SER A 439 1.36 -1.59 13.02
C SER A 439 0.74 -2.99 13.08
N GLY A 440 1.60 -4.01 13.15
CA GLY A 440 1.22 -5.43 13.12
C GLY A 440 0.66 -5.93 11.78
N LEU A 441 0.62 -5.09 10.73
CA LEU A 441 0.23 -5.48 9.37
C LEU A 441 1.45 -5.67 8.47
N VAL A 442 2.42 -4.75 8.54
CA VAL A 442 3.69 -4.78 7.79
C VAL A 442 4.81 -4.25 8.69
N PRO A 443 6.07 -4.66 8.47
CA PRO A 443 7.21 -4.04 9.16
C PRO A 443 7.30 -2.54 8.86
N VAL A 444 7.36 -1.71 9.89
CA VAL A 444 7.50 -0.25 9.79
C VAL A 444 8.79 0.20 10.48
N ILE A 445 9.69 0.79 9.69
CA ILE A 445 11.04 1.17 10.11
C ILE A 445 11.14 2.69 10.12
N GLY A 446 11.42 3.26 11.28
CA GLY A 446 11.68 4.68 11.47
C GLY A 446 13.17 4.96 11.50
N VAL A 447 13.63 5.90 10.68
CA VAL A 447 15.02 6.38 10.68
C VAL A 447 15.04 7.87 10.95
N VAL A 448 15.88 8.30 11.87
CA VAL A 448 16.11 9.72 12.14
C VAL A 448 17.60 10.03 12.16
N ALA A 449 17.97 11.05 11.40
CA ALA A 449 19.31 11.61 11.36
C ALA A 449 19.22 13.13 11.53
N GLY A 450 19.04 13.56 12.78
CA GLY A 450 18.86 14.96 13.12
C GLY A 450 17.62 15.25 13.93
N ARG A 451 16.90 16.30 13.54
CA ARG A 451 15.80 16.86 14.34
C ARG A 451 14.47 16.27 13.87
N CYS A 452 13.69 15.72 14.81
CA CYS A 452 12.40 15.10 14.53
C CYS A 452 11.39 15.55 15.56
N PHE A 453 10.49 16.47 15.18
CA PHE A 453 9.56 17.10 16.10
C PHE A 453 8.09 16.98 15.69
N ALA A 454 7.21 17.03 16.70
CA ALA A 454 5.76 17.08 16.53
C ALA A 454 5.23 15.96 15.62
N GLY A 455 4.55 16.28 14.52
CA GLY A 455 3.96 15.25 13.65
C GLY A 455 4.99 14.33 13.00
N ASN A 456 6.23 14.77 12.77
CA ASN A 456 7.31 13.88 12.32
C ASN A 456 7.64 12.83 13.39
N ALA A 457 7.75 13.27 14.66
CA ALA A 457 8.00 12.40 15.81
C ALA A 457 6.80 11.48 16.11
N ALA A 458 5.57 11.93 15.85
CA ALA A 458 4.38 11.11 15.99
C ALA A 458 4.39 9.92 15.02
N LEU A 459 4.76 10.14 13.74
CA LEU A 459 4.95 9.04 12.78
C LEU A 459 6.08 8.11 13.22
N LEU A 460 7.20 8.68 13.67
CA LEU A 460 8.36 7.92 14.14
C LEU A 460 7.99 7.00 15.33
N GLY A 461 7.25 7.52 16.32
CA GLY A 461 6.80 6.79 17.50
C GLY A 461 5.82 5.64 17.21
N CYS A 462 5.25 5.59 16.01
CA CYS A 462 4.39 4.48 15.57
C CYS A 462 5.15 3.38 14.82
N CYS A 463 6.47 3.51 14.64
CA CYS A 463 7.30 2.49 13.97
C CYS A 463 7.58 1.29 14.90
N ASP A 464 7.82 0.13 14.30
CA ASP A 464 8.23 -1.07 15.04
C ASP A 464 9.66 -0.94 15.58
N VAL A 465 10.51 -0.22 14.84
CA VAL A 465 11.88 0.09 15.24
C VAL A 465 12.23 1.54 14.89
N ILE A 466 12.92 2.21 15.82
CA ILE A 466 13.48 3.55 15.65
C ILE A 466 15.02 3.44 15.63
N ILE A 467 15.58 3.73 14.46
CA ILE A 467 17.02 3.81 14.22
C ILE A 467 17.40 5.30 14.22
N ALA A 468 18.26 5.71 15.14
CA ALA A 468 18.63 7.11 15.31
C ALA A 468 20.14 7.31 15.29
N THR A 469 20.60 8.40 14.68
CA THR A 469 22.00 8.83 14.82
C THR A 469 22.26 9.44 16.20
N ALA A 470 23.49 9.36 16.68
CA ALA A 470 23.87 9.90 17.99
C ALA A 470 23.61 11.41 18.19
N ASP A 471 23.58 12.18 17.10
CA ASP A 471 23.30 13.62 17.06
C ASP A 471 21.80 13.95 16.88
N SER A 472 20.92 12.94 16.93
CA SER A 472 19.48 13.15 16.78
C SER A 472 18.82 13.76 18.02
N SER A 473 17.79 14.57 17.80
CA SER A 473 16.91 15.14 18.82
C SER A 473 15.45 14.88 18.43
N ILE A 474 14.72 14.15 19.27
CA ILE A 474 13.36 13.66 19.01
C ILE A 474 12.42 14.20 20.09
N GLY A 475 11.28 14.79 19.72
CA GLY A 475 10.32 15.27 20.71
C GLY A 475 8.94 15.60 20.15
N MET A 476 7.91 15.52 21.00
CA MET A 476 6.54 15.84 20.56
C MET A 476 6.29 17.34 20.31
N GLY A 477 7.18 18.21 20.79
CA GLY A 477 7.15 19.64 20.51
C GLY A 477 8.54 20.14 20.14
N GLY A 478 8.66 20.89 19.04
CA GLY A 478 9.89 21.60 18.71
C GLY A 478 10.04 22.89 19.52
N PRO A 479 11.19 23.60 19.40
CA PRO A 479 11.46 24.82 20.17
C PRO A 479 10.35 25.87 20.12
N ALA A 480 9.80 26.13 18.93
CA ALA A 480 8.73 27.11 18.76
C ALA A 480 7.43 26.71 19.50
N MET A 481 7.14 25.42 19.61
CA MET A 481 5.97 24.93 20.36
C MET A 481 6.21 25.00 21.87
N ILE A 482 7.43 24.72 22.32
CA ILE A 482 7.84 24.80 23.73
C ILE A 482 7.77 26.26 24.20
N GLU A 483 8.35 27.17 23.42
CA GLU A 483 8.30 28.61 23.69
C GLU A 483 6.87 29.15 23.62
N GLY A 484 6.12 28.77 22.59
CA GLY A 484 4.70 29.14 22.46
C GLY A 484 3.81 28.63 23.59
N GLY A 485 4.22 27.56 24.28
CA GLY A 485 3.56 27.03 25.49
C GLY A 485 3.99 27.70 26.80
N GLY A 486 4.89 28.69 26.76
CA GLY A 486 5.39 29.38 27.96
C GLY A 486 6.40 28.58 28.77
N LEU A 487 7.00 27.52 28.20
CA LEU A 487 7.97 26.65 28.88
C LEU A 487 9.42 27.14 28.75
N GLY A 488 9.61 28.37 28.24
CA GLY A 488 10.91 28.97 27.99
C GLY A 488 11.50 28.62 26.63
N SER A 489 12.69 29.14 26.36
CA SER A 489 13.45 28.88 25.13
C SER A 489 14.36 27.66 25.31
N CYS A 490 14.36 26.73 24.35
CA CYS A 490 15.30 25.61 24.31
C CYS A 490 15.98 25.51 22.94
N ALA A 491 17.26 25.12 22.91
CA ALA A 491 17.90 24.78 21.65
C ALA A 491 17.25 23.50 21.07
N PRO A 492 17.10 23.37 19.74
CA PRO A 492 16.53 22.17 19.13
C PRO A 492 17.22 20.87 19.58
N ASP A 493 18.54 20.91 19.76
CA ASP A 493 19.35 19.73 20.08
C ASP A 493 19.23 19.32 21.56
N ASP A 494 18.62 20.17 22.40
CA ASP A 494 18.34 19.91 23.82
C ASP A 494 16.91 19.43 24.08
N VAL A 495 16.03 19.44 23.08
CA VAL A 495 14.62 19.03 23.23
C VAL A 495 14.50 17.57 23.66
N GLY A 496 15.18 16.67 22.95
CA GLY A 496 15.14 15.24 23.25
C GLY A 496 16.34 14.53 22.65
N PRO A 497 17.56 14.83 23.14
CA PRO A 497 18.78 14.29 22.57
C PRO A 497 18.83 12.77 22.70
N ALA A 498 19.48 12.10 21.73
CA ALA A 498 19.58 10.64 21.69
C ALA A 498 20.13 10.01 22.98
N ARG A 499 21.03 10.71 23.70
CA ARG A 499 21.56 10.31 25.01
C ARG A 499 20.49 10.16 26.11
N VAL A 500 19.32 10.79 25.93
CA VAL A 500 18.14 10.67 26.81
C VAL A 500 17.13 9.68 26.22
N GLN A 501 16.94 9.73 24.90
CA GLN A 501 15.93 8.92 24.21
C GLN A 501 16.30 7.44 24.03
N ALA A 502 17.58 7.07 24.10
CA ALA A 502 17.98 5.67 24.09
C ALA A 502 17.74 4.99 25.46
N PRO A 503 18.17 5.56 26.60
CA PRO A 503 17.93 4.93 27.91
C PRO A 503 16.46 4.87 28.34
N ASN A 504 15.60 5.75 27.82
CA ASN A 504 14.17 5.75 28.12
C ASN A 504 13.33 4.86 27.16
N GLY A 505 13.97 4.14 26.23
CA GLY A 505 13.31 3.18 25.36
C GLY A 505 12.67 3.74 24.08
N VAL A 506 12.79 5.05 23.80
CA VAL A 506 12.30 5.63 22.53
C VAL A 506 13.16 5.20 21.35
N ILE A 507 14.50 5.19 21.48
CA ILE A 507 15.39 4.73 20.43
C ILE A 507 15.70 3.25 20.62
N ASP A 508 15.40 2.44 19.60
CA ASP A 508 15.69 1.01 19.61
C ASP A 508 17.14 0.71 19.17
N VAL A 509 17.65 1.41 18.15
CA VAL A 509 19.02 1.23 17.66
C VAL A 509 19.71 2.58 17.47
N LEU A 510 20.81 2.78 18.18
CA LEU A 510 21.65 3.98 18.05
C LEU A 510 22.82 3.68 17.10
N VAL A 511 22.99 4.51 16.09
CA VAL A 511 24.05 4.37 15.07
C VAL A 511 24.92 5.61 14.98
N ALA A 512 26.14 5.48 14.45
CA ALA A 512 27.07 6.59 14.32
C ALA A 512 26.69 7.56 13.19
N GLY A 513 25.99 7.08 12.15
CA GLY A 513 25.61 7.92 11.02
C GLY A 513 24.67 7.24 10.02
N GLU A 514 24.28 7.98 8.99
CA GLU A 514 23.22 7.58 8.04
C GLU A 514 23.58 6.37 7.16
N ARG A 515 24.88 6.12 6.90
CA ARG A 515 25.32 4.89 6.20
C ARG A 515 25.00 3.64 6.99
N GLU A 516 25.32 3.67 8.28
CA GLU A 516 25.03 2.59 9.21
C GLU A 516 23.52 2.47 9.43
N ALA A 517 22.80 3.58 9.53
CA ALA A 517 21.34 3.58 9.62
C ALA A 517 20.69 2.81 8.46
N ALA A 518 21.14 3.07 7.22
CA ALA A 518 20.65 2.34 6.04
C ALA A 518 21.00 0.85 6.07
N HIS A 519 22.20 0.49 6.55
CA HIS A 519 22.61 -0.91 6.73
C HIS A 519 21.74 -1.62 7.76
N VAL A 520 21.53 -1.01 8.93
CA VAL A 520 20.68 -1.54 10.00
C VAL A 520 19.23 -1.66 9.53
N ALA A 521 18.70 -0.69 8.78
CA ALA A 521 17.35 -0.77 8.22
C ALA A 521 17.20 -1.97 7.26
N ARG A 522 18.21 -2.22 6.40
CA ARG A 522 18.26 -3.42 5.55
C ARG A 522 18.33 -4.71 6.36
N GLN A 523 19.18 -4.74 7.38
CA GLN A 523 19.36 -5.91 8.24
C GLN A 523 18.08 -6.22 9.00
N TYR A 524 17.46 -5.22 9.63
CA TYR A 524 16.19 -5.33 10.33
C TYR A 524 15.09 -5.85 9.41
N LEU A 525 14.91 -5.24 8.23
CA LEU A 525 13.90 -5.70 7.27
C LEU A 525 14.15 -7.16 6.85
N GLY A 526 15.42 -7.54 6.67
CA GLY A 526 15.81 -8.87 6.24
C GLY A 526 15.26 -10.00 7.12
N TYR A 527 15.12 -9.82 8.44
CA TYR A 527 14.55 -10.86 9.31
C TYR A 527 13.09 -11.18 8.97
N PHE A 528 12.35 -10.21 8.43
CA PHE A 528 10.94 -10.36 8.05
C PHE A 528 10.75 -10.76 6.58
N GLN A 529 11.84 -10.85 5.81
CA GLN A 529 11.81 -11.25 4.38
C GLN A 529 12.05 -12.75 4.18
N GLY A 530 12.43 -13.48 5.24
CA GLY A 530 12.57 -14.93 5.23
C GLY A 530 14.00 -15.43 5.54
N PRO A 531 14.27 -16.73 5.32
CA PRO A 531 15.58 -17.32 5.56
C PRO A 531 16.61 -16.91 4.49
N ILE A 532 17.90 -17.01 4.82
CA ILE A 532 19.00 -16.81 3.88
C ILE A 532 19.77 -18.12 3.67
N ALA A 533 20.31 -18.35 2.47
CA ALA A 533 21.01 -19.59 2.15
C ALA A 533 22.46 -19.63 2.63
N ALA A 534 23.18 -18.51 2.52
CA ALA A 534 24.57 -18.40 2.94
C ALA A 534 24.65 -17.94 4.40
N TRP A 535 25.28 -18.76 5.24
CA TRP A 535 25.52 -18.48 6.64
C TRP A 535 26.79 -19.19 7.10
N ASP A 536 27.35 -18.72 8.21
CA ASP A 536 28.45 -19.34 8.94
C ASP A 536 28.22 -19.11 10.44
N CYS A 537 28.87 -19.86 11.31
CA CYS A 537 28.75 -19.72 12.75
C CYS A 537 30.07 -20.02 13.47
N ALA A 538 30.19 -19.57 14.71
CA ALA A 538 31.34 -19.89 15.54
C ALA A 538 31.42 -21.39 15.87
N ASP A 539 32.59 -21.85 16.33
CA ASP A 539 32.74 -23.19 16.89
C ASP A 539 31.88 -23.33 18.15
N GLN A 540 30.80 -24.13 18.06
CA GLN A 540 29.82 -24.28 19.14
C GLN A 540 30.40 -24.88 20.41
N ARG A 541 31.59 -25.51 20.37
CA ARG A 541 32.30 -25.99 21.57
C ARG A 541 32.69 -24.85 22.52
N LEU A 542 32.78 -23.61 22.03
CA LEU A 542 33.00 -22.42 22.86
C LEU A 542 31.90 -22.23 23.91
N LEU A 543 30.64 -22.59 23.58
CA LEU A 543 29.49 -22.48 24.48
C LEU A 543 29.66 -23.32 25.77
N ARG A 544 30.45 -24.40 25.73
CA ARG A 544 30.74 -25.24 26.91
C ARG A 544 31.51 -24.49 28.00
N ARG A 545 32.18 -23.39 27.66
CA ARG A 545 32.98 -22.56 28.57
C ARG A 545 32.38 -21.17 28.79
N ALA A 546 31.24 -20.89 28.16
CA ALA A 546 30.62 -19.57 28.20
C ALA A 546 30.06 -19.21 29.59
N ILE A 547 29.58 -20.20 30.33
CA ILE A 547 29.08 -20.03 31.71
C ILE A 547 30.17 -20.46 32.70
N PRO A 548 30.59 -19.59 33.63
CA PRO A 548 31.54 -19.97 34.67
C PRO A 548 30.99 -21.07 35.58
N GLU A 549 31.83 -22.05 35.91
CA GLU A 549 31.49 -23.11 36.88
C GLU A 549 31.18 -22.56 38.28
N ASN A 550 31.83 -21.45 38.66
CA ASN A 550 31.44 -20.71 39.86
C ASN A 550 30.11 -20.00 39.63
N ARG A 551 29.03 -20.52 40.23
CA ARG A 551 27.65 -20.02 40.11
C ARG A 551 27.48 -18.52 40.44
N LEU A 552 28.35 -17.94 41.26
CA LEU A 552 28.28 -16.53 41.65
C LEU A 552 28.97 -15.58 40.65
N ARG A 553 29.77 -16.11 39.72
CA ARG A 553 30.53 -15.30 38.77
C ARG A 553 29.64 -14.96 37.56
N ALA A 554 29.46 -13.66 37.30
CA ALA A 554 28.74 -13.18 36.12
C ALA A 554 29.51 -13.45 34.81
N TYR A 555 28.81 -13.37 33.68
CA TYR A 555 29.34 -13.50 32.33
C TYR A 555 28.58 -12.57 31.39
N ASP A 556 29.15 -12.33 30.20
CA ASP A 556 28.51 -11.50 29.17
C ASP A 556 27.59 -12.34 28.28
N ILE A 557 26.28 -12.14 28.43
CA ILE A 557 25.25 -12.80 27.62
C ILE A 557 25.38 -12.49 26.12
N ARG A 558 25.96 -11.35 25.73
CA ARG A 558 26.18 -11.01 24.32
C ARG A 558 27.22 -11.90 23.67
N THR A 559 28.21 -12.35 24.43
CA THR A 559 29.20 -13.32 23.94
C THR A 559 28.54 -14.66 23.65
N VAL A 560 27.69 -15.15 24.58
CA VAL A 560 26.89 -16.37 24.36
C VAL A 560 26.03 -16.26 23.10
N LEU A 561 25.34 -15.14 22.95
CA LEU A 561 24.46 -14.90 21.81
C LEU A 561 25.22 -14.86 20.48
N ARG A 562 26.39 -14.21 20.44
CA ARG A 562 27.26 -14.15 19.25
C ARG A 562 27.79 -15.52 18.85
N ASP A 563 28.19 -16.34 19.81
CA ASP A 563 28.72 -17.67 19.54
C ASP A 563 27.60 -18.63 19.10
N LEU A 564 26.37 -18.44 19.58
CA LEU A 564 25.21 -19.26 19.22
C LEU A 564 24.63 -18.90 17.84
N ALA A 565 24.52 -17.60 17.54
CA ALA A 565 23.91 -17.10 16.31
C ALA A 565 24.82 -17.29 15.09
N ASP A 566 24.26 -17.12 13.90
CA ASP A 566 25.06 -17.01 12.68
C ASP A 566 25.91 -15.74 12.73
N THR A 567 27.14 -15.81 12.24
CA THR A 567 28.12 -14.72 12.26
C THR A 567 27.54 -13.47 11.59
N GLY A 568 27.57 -12.34 12.30
CA GLY A 568 27.05 -11.05 11.81
C GLY A 568 25.52 -10.93 11.79
N SER A 569 24.78 -11.94 12.27
CA SER A 569 23.32 -11.92 12.27
C SER A 569 22.68 -11.31 13.52
N VAL A 570 23.44 -10.93 14.54
CA VAL A 570 22.85 -10.37 15.76
C VAL A 570 22.52 -8.89 15.56
N LEU A 571 21.24 -8.53 15.70
CA LEU A 571 20.76 -7.15 15.81
C LEU A 571 20.07 -6.96 17.17
N GLU A 572 20.79 -6.40 18.14
CA GLU A 572 20.23 -6.06 19.46
C GLU A 572 19.34 -4.81 19.37
N LEU A 573 18.15 -4.89 19.98
CA LEU A 573 17.17 -3.82 20.04
C LEU A 573 17.02 -3.28 21.47
N ARG A 574 16.83 -1.97 21.60
CA ARG A 574 16.70 -1.23 22.87
C ARG A 574 17.82 -1.56 23.86
N ALA A 575 19.07 -1.64 23.40
CA ALA A 575 20.21 -2.05 24.24
C ALA A 575 20.37 -1.19 25.52
N ALA A 576 20.01 0.10 25.45
CA ALA A 576 20.12 1.05 26.55
C ALA A 576 18.90 1.07 27.51
N PHE A 577 17.79 0.41 27.16
CA PHE A 577 16.56 0.36 27.96
C PHE A 577 16.29 -1.06 28.46
N GLY A 578 15.72 -1.19 29.67
CA GLY A 578 15.36 -2.50 30.23
C GLY A 578 16.53 -3.49 30.26
N ALA A 579 17.70 -3.03 30.70
CA ALA A 579 18.98 -3.76 30.57
C ALA A 579 19.03 -5.15 31.23
N GLY A 580 18.06 -5.48 32.08
CA GLY A 580 17.87 -6.82 32.68
C GLY A 580 17.50 -7.91 31.68
N ILE A 581 16.85 -7.55 30.57
CA ILE A 581 16.56 -8.46 29.46
C ILE A 581 17.11 -7.84 28.16
N LEU A 582 17.99 -8.59 27.51
CA LEU A 582 18.41 -8.35 26.14
C LEU A 582 17.34 -8.85 25.18
N THR A 583 17.02 -8.05 24.16
CA THR A 583 16.15 -8.41 23.05
C THR A 583 16.93 -8.27 21.75
N ALA A 584 16.95 -9.30 20.90
CA ALA A 584 17.67 -9.26 19.63
C ALA A 584 16.99 -10.07 18.55
N LEU A 585 17.11 -9.63 17.29
CA LEU A 585 16.82 -10.46 16.13
C LEU A 585 18.12 -11.15 15.70
N ILE A 586 18.08 -12.47 15.49
CA ILE A 586 19.24 -13.26 15.06
C ILE A 586 18.88 -14.20 13.91
N ARG A 587 19.88 -14.91 13.39
CA ARG A 587 19.67 -16.10 12.57
C ARG A 587 20.38 -17.33 13.15
N VAL A 588 19.79 -18.49 12.91
CA VAL A 588 20.41 -19.81 13.12
C VAL A 588 20.21 -20.63 11.84
N GLU A 589 21.31 -20.96 11.17
CA GLU A 589 21.33 -21.59 9.85
C GLU A 589 20.45 -20.85 8.82
N GLY A 590 20.60 -19.53 8.81
CA GLY A 590 19.89 -18.62 7.94
C GLY A 590 18.45 -18.32 8.35
N ARG A 591 17.86 -19.05 9.30
CA ARG A 591 16.47 -18.88 9.74
C ARG A 591 16.34 -17.74 10.76
N PRO A 592 15.46 -16.75 10.55
CA PRO A 592 15.30 -15.62 11.46
C PRO A 592 14.53 -16.04 12.72
N LEU A 593 14.94 -15.50 13.87
CA LEU A 593 14.27 -15.69 15.16
C LEU A 593 14.55 -14.52 16.11
N GLY A 594 13.59 -14.25 16.99
CA GLY A 594 13.73 -13.30 18.08
C GLY A 594 14.31 -13.96 19.32
N VAL A 595 15.17 -13.25 20.05
CA VAL A 595 15.80 -13.71 21.29
C VAL A 595 15.45 -12.80 22.43
N ILE A 596 15.02 -13.38 23.56
CA ILE A 596 15.03 -12.73 24.86
C ILE A 596 16.07 -13.43 25.75
N ALA A 597 16.92 -12.66 26.42
CA ALA A 597 17.97 -13.23 27.25
C ALA A 597 18.20 -12.42 28.53
N ASN A 598 18.26 -13.08 29.68
CA ASN A 598 18.58 -12.38 30.93
C ASN A 598 20.03 -11.89 30.92
N ASN A 599 20.28 -10.69 31.45
CA ASN A 599 21.61 -10.12 31.58
C ASN A 599 22.10 -10.23 33.03
N PRO A 600 23.03 -11.16 33.35
CA PRO A 600 23.49 -11.35 34.73
C PRO A 600 24.24 -10.16 35.30
N HIS A 601 24.73 -9.23 34.46
CA HIS A 601 25.36 -7.98 34.91
C HIS A 601 24.36 -6.93 35.41
N HIS A 602 23.06 -7.09 35.14
CA HIS A 602 22.01 -6.19 35.63
C HIS A 602 21.21 -6.89 36.73
N LEU A 603 21.34 -6.42 37.98
CA LEU A 603 20.60 -6.95 39.12
C LEU A 603 20.71 -8.48 39.28
N GLY A 604 21.86 -9.05 38.88
CA GLY A 604 22.06 -10.50 38.89
C GLY A 604 21.16 -11.28 37.93
N GLY A 605 20.59 -10.65 36.90
CA GLY A 605 19.65 -11.24 35.94
C GLY A 605 18.18 -11.18 36.37
N ALA A 606 17.87 -10.48 37.48
CA ALA A 606 16.49 -10.28 37.92
C ALA A 606 15.70 -9.44 36.92
N ILE A 607 14.41 -9.74 36.79
CA ILE A 607 13.52 -9.06 35.85
C ILE A 607 12.80 -7.93 36.59
N ASP A 608 13.14 -6.68 36.26
CA ASP A 608 12.49 -5.46 36.75
C ASP A 608 11.43 -4.95 35.77
N ALA A 609 10.70 -3.89 36.15
CA ALA A 609 9.59 -3.36 35.34
C ALA A 609 10.00 -2.95 33.91
N PRO A 610 11.11 -2.18 33.70
CA PRO A 610 11.54 -1.84 32.34
C PRO A 610 11.96 -3.06 31.50
N ALA A 611 12.62 -4.06 32.10
CA ALA A 611 12.96 -5.29 31.39
C ALA A 611 11.71 -6.11 31.01
N ALA A 612 10.70 -6.15 31.88
CA ALA A 612 9.44 -6.82 31.61
C ALA A 612 8.65 -6.17 30.46
N ASP A 613 8.56 -4.84 30.44
CA ASP A 613 7.94 -4.09 29.32
C ASP A 613 8.67 -4.35 28.01
N LYS A 614 10.00 -4.23 28.02
CA LYS A 614 10.84 -4.48 26.85
C LYS A 614 10.63 -5.89 26.30
N ALA A 615 10.63 -6.90 27.16
CA ALA A 615 10.38 -8.28 26.75
C ALA A 615 8.97 -8.45 26.19
N ALA A 616 7.94 -7.93 26.88
CA ALA A 616 6.55 -8.03 26.43
C ALA A 616 6.34 -7.41 25.05
N ARG A 617 6.83 -6.19 24.79
CA ARG A 617 6.75 -5.57 23.45
C ARG A 617 7.48 -6.39 22.39
N PHE A 618 8.68 -6.89 22.70
CA PHE A 618 9.46 -7.68 21.74
C PHE A 618 8.79 -9.01 21.38
N LEU A 619 8.13 -9.66 22.34
CA LEU A 619 7.29 -10.83 22.09
C LEU A 619 6.12 -10.50 21.15
N GLN A 620 5.50 -9.32 21.29
CA GLN A 620 4.46 -8.87 20.36
C GLN A 620 4.98 -8.66 18.95
N LEU A 621 6.16 -8.05 18.80
CA LEU A 621 6.82 -7.85 17.51
C LEU A 621 7.08 -9.19 16.80
N CYS A 622 7.68 -10.14 17.51
CA CYS A 622 8.00 -11.45 16.95
C CYS A 622 6.74 -12.19 16.50
N ASP A 623 5.71 -12.21 17.36
CA ASP A 623 4.46 -12.88 17.06
C ASP A 623 3.68 -12.22 15.91
N ALA A 624 3.67 -10.90 15.81
CA ALA A 624 2.98 -10.19 14.74
C ALA A 624 3.49 -10.54 13.33
N PHE A 625 4.77 -10.93 13.21
CA PHE A 625 5.43 -11.24 11.94
C PHE A 625 5.97 -12.67 11.86
N ASP A 626 5.38 -13.58 12.64
CA ASP A 626 5.66 -15.02 12.60
C ASP A 626 7.14 -15.39 12.80
N LEU A 627 7.85 -14.62 13.63
CA LEU A 627 9.21 -14.96 14.07
C LEU A 627 9.16 -15.87 15.30
N PRO A 628 9.80 -17.04 15.25
CA PRO A 628 9.99 -17.88 16.44
C PRO A 628 10.78 -17.15 17.53
N ILE A 629 10.53 -17.52 18.77
CA ILE A 629 11.15 -16.93 19.95
C ILE A 629 12.08 -17.95 20.60
N LEU A 630 13.30 -17.51 20.93
CA LEU A 630 14.27 -18.23 21.75
C LEU A 630 14.50 -17.46 23.05
N ALA A 631 14.19 -18.10 24.17
CA ALA A 631 14.47 -17.59 25.50
C ALA A 631 15.74 -18.21 26.08
N LEU A 632 16.75 -17.37 26.35
CA LEU A 632 17.97 -17.75 27.05
C LEU A 632 17.85 -17.35 28.54
N CYS A 633 17.49 -18.32 29.38
CA CYS A 633 17.13 -18.09 30.77
C CYS A 633 18.36 -18.16 31.71
N ASP A 634 18.67 -17.06 32.41
CA ASP A 634 19.59 -17.00 33.56
C ASP A 634 19.06 -15.96 34.56
N THR A 635 17.91 -16.24 35.17
CA THR A 635 17.22 -15.31 36.06
C THR A 635 17.01 -15.89 37.46
N PRO A 636 17.23 -15.07 38.52
CA PRO A 636 16.79 -15.40 39.86
C PRO A 636 15.29 -15.16 40.10
N GLY A 637 14.54 -14.76 39.07
CA GLY A 637 13.12 -14.43 39.14
C GLY A 637 12.87 -12.94 38.92
N PHE A 638 11.66 -12.50 39.28
CA PHE A 638 11.36 -11.06 39.30
C PHE A 638 12.15 -10.34 40.38
N MET A 639 12.46 -9.08 40.13
CA MET A 639 12.93 -8.19 41.19
C MET A 639 11.90 -8.12 42.32
N VAL A 640 12.35 -7.91 43.55
CA VAL A 640 11.47 -7.85 44.72
C VAL A 640 11.88 -6.71 45.65
N GLY A 641 10.95 -6.28 46.49
CA GLY A 641 11.18 -5.31 47.55
C GLY A 641 10.44 -3.99 47.33
N PRO A 642 10.23 -3.18 48.39
CA PRO A 642 9.33 -2.03 48.35
C PRO A 642 9.66 -1.00 47.25
N GLU A 643 10.94 -0.80 46.92
CA GLU A 643 11.34 0.13 45.85
C GLU A 643 10.96 -0.38 44.46
N ALA A 644 11.04 -1.68 44.22
CA ALA A 644 10.60 -2.27 42.95
C ALA A 644 9.07 -2.16 42.81
N GLU A 645 8.32 -2.33 43.90
CA GLU A 645 6.86 -2.23 43.84
C GLU A 645 6.35 -0.81 43.52
N LYS A 646 7.12 0.24 43.87
CA LYS A 646 6.79 1.63 43.50
C LYS A 646 6.77 1.86 41.98
N THR A 647 7.43 1.01 41.20
CA THR A 647 7.43 1.09 39.74
C THR A 647 6.24 0.36 39.11
N ALA A 648 5.21 0.03 39.90
CA ALA A 648 4.07 -0.79 39.47
C ALA A 648 4.47 -2.18 38.94
N LEU A 649 5.53 -2.77 39.52
CA LEU A 649 6.15 -4.02 39.06
C LEU A 649 5.13 -5.11 38.76
N VAL A 650 4.15 -5.34 39.65
CA VAL A 650 3.07 -6.31 39.49
C VAL A 650 2.42 -6.23 38.09
N ARG A 651 2.12 -5.02 37.60
CA ARG A 651 1.48 -4.83 36.29
C ARG A 651 2.46 -5.11 35.15
N HIS A 652 3.68 -4.61 35.24
CA HIS A 652 4.70 -4.76 34.20
C HIS A 652 5.10 -6.22 33.98
N VAL A 653 5.37 -6.96 35.06
CA VAL A 653 5.70 -8.40 34.95
C VAL A 653 4.52 -9.25 34.49
N SER A 654 3.29 -8.84 34.84
CA SER A 654 2.07 -9.47 34.31
C SER A 654 1.92 -9.31 32.80
N ARG A 655 2.45 -8.24 32.19
CA ARG A 655 2.44 -8.07 30.71
C ARG A 655 3.18 -9.20 30.01
N MET A 656 4.27 -9.74 30.60
CA MET A 656 4.98 -10.89 30.02
C MET A 656 4.07 -12.12 29.95
N PHE A 657 3.37 -12.46 31.03
CA PHE A 657 2.44 -13.60 31.05
C PHE A 657 1.27 -13.44 30.08
N VAL A 658 0.60 -12.28 30.10
CA VAL A 658 -0.55 -12.01 29.23
C VAL A 658 -0.13 -12.03 27.76
N THR A 659 1.03 -11.46 27.43
CA THR A 659 1.57 -11.48 26.07
C THR A 659 1.94 -12.90 25.66
N ALA A 660 2.68 -13.63 26.51
CA ALA A 660 3.11 -15.00 26.24
C ALA A 660 1.94 -15.95 26.00
N ALA A 661 0.87 -15.84 26.81
CA ALA A 661 -0.34 -16.65 26.66
C ALA A 661 -1.10 -16.41 25.34
N SER A 662 -0.79 -15.32 24.63
CA SER A 662 -1.40 -14.98 23.33
C SER A 662 -0.51 -15.32 22.14
N LEU A 663 0.71 -15.82 22.37
CA LEU A 663 1.63 -16.19 21.29
C LEU A 663 1.10 -17.39 20.52
N THR A 664 1.34 -17.37 19.20
CA THR A 664 1.09 -18.52 18.32
C THR A 664 2.29 -18.85 17.44
N VAL A 665 3.44 -18.20 17.72
CA VAL A 665 4.75 -18.57 17.18
C VAL A 665 5.44 -19.56 18.10
N PRO A 666 6.36 -20.39 17.57
CA PRO A 666 7.14 -21.33 18.39
C PRO A 666 7.94 -20.61 19.47
N HIS A 667 7.85 -21.09 20.70
CA HIS A 667 8.63 -20.60 21.84
C HIS A 667 9.58 -21.68 22.38
N LEU A 668 10.87 -21.41 22.29
CA LEU A 668 11.98 -22.32 22.60
C LEU A 668 12.70 -21.79 23.85
N THR A 669 12.93 -22.63 24.87
CA THR A 669 13.60 -22.18 26.11
C THR A 669 14.89 -22.95 26.35
N VAL A 670 15.98 -22.23 26.59
CA VAL A 670 17.29 -22.78 27.00
C VAL A 670 17.69 -22.15 28.33
N ILE A 671 17.71 -22.96 29.39
CA ILE A 671 18.18 -22.55 30.71
C ILE A 671 19.71 -22.62 30.70
N LEU A 672 20.36 -21.46 30.77
CA LEU A 672 21.82 -21.35 30.78
C LEU A 672 22.38 -21.64 32.17
N ARG A 673 21.74 -21.10 33.22
CA ARG A 673 22.15 -21.29 34.62
C ARG A 673 20.96 -21.14 35.57
N LYS A 674 20.64 -19.95 36.07
CA LYS A 674 19.56 -19.76 37.06
C LYS A 674 18.19 -19.78 36.39
N SER A 675 17.27 -20.49 37.00
CA SER A 675 15.88 -20.53 36.56
C SER A 675 14.95 -20.66 37.78
N TYR A 676 14.74 -19.52 38.45
CA TYR A 676 13.95 -19.47 39.68
C TYR A 676 12.60 -18.76 39.54
N GLY A 677 11.57 -19.37 40.15
CA GLY A 677 10.26 -18.77 40.41
C GLY A 677 9.51 -18.28 39.17
N LEU A 678 8.58 -17.36 39.41
CA LEU A 678 7.69 -16.84 38.36
C LEU A 678 8.43 -16.08 37.24
N GLY A 679 9.59 -15.48 37.53
CA GLY A 679 10.38 -14.80 36.49
C GLY A 679 10.94 -15.78 35.47
N ALA A 680 11.41 -16.96 35.90
CA ALA A 680 11.82 -18.01 34.99
C ALA A 680 10.64 -18.59 34.20
N MET A 681 9.47 -18.76 34.84
CA MET A 681 8.26 -19.17 34.14
C MET A 681 7.87 -18.15 33.07
N ALA A 682 7.93 -16.85 33.36
CA ALA A 682 7.65 -15.79 32.39
C ALA A 682 8.62 -15.81 31.20
N MET A 683 9.92 -16.06 31.44
CA MET A 683 10.90 -16.27 30.36
C MET A 683 10.57 -17.47 29.49
N ALA A 684 9.99 -18.53 30.06
CA ALA A 684 9.59 -19.75 29.34
C ALA A 684 8.20 -19.66 28.68
N GLY A 685 7.60 -18.46 28.57
CA GLY A 685 6.26 -18.29 28.00
C GLY A 685 5.11 -18.59 28.97
N GLY A 686 5.39 -18.64 30.27
CA GLY A 686 4.44 -18.81 31.36
C GLY A 686 4.51 -20.16 32.09
N LYS A 687 5.18 -21.17 31.51
CA LYS A 687 5.35 -22.53 32.07
C LYS A 687 6.50 -23.27 31.36
N PHE A 688 7.12 -24.26 32.00
CA PHE A 688 8.25 -25.00 31.40
C PHE A 688 7.80 -26.08 30.39
N HIS A 689 6.65 -26.71 30.60
CA HIS A 689 5.98 -27.51 29.58
C HIS A 689 5.21 -26.61 28.61
N GLY A 690 5.99 -25.83 27.87
CA GLY A 690 5.55 -24.86 26.87
C GLY A 690 5.22 -25.51 25.53
N ASP A 691 5.47 -24.77 24.45
CA ASP A 691 5.07 -25.14 23.10
C ASP A 691 6.00 -26.20 22.47
N VAL A 692 7.31 -25.92 22.39
CA VAL A 692 8.25 -26.79 21.67
C VAL A 692 9.20 -27.55 22.58
N PHE A 693 10.05 -26.83 23.34
CA PHE A 693 10.90 -27.44 24.36
C PHE A 693 11.32 -26.42 25.43
N THR A 694 11.67 -26.94 26.59
CA THR A 694 12.48 -26.31 27.63
C THR A 694 13.63 -27.25 27.96
N ILE A 695 14.85 -26.86 27.57
CA ILE A 695 16.07 -27.61 27.84
C ILE A 695 17.02 -26.80 28.73
N ALA A 696 17.98 -27.47 29.35
CA ALA A 696 18.98 -26.83 30.18
C ALA A 696 20.41 -27.19 29.76
N TRP A 697 21.34 -26.27 29.97
CA TRP A 697 22.76 -26.58 30.01
C TRP A 697 23.13 -27.26 31.32
N PRO A 698 24.30 -27.93 31.42
CA PRO A 698 24.69 -28.65 32.64
C PRO A 698 24.84 -27.75 33.87
N THR A 699 25.06 -26.44 33.65
CA THR A 699 25.11 -25.39 34.67
C THR A 699 23.75 -24.98 35.21
N GLY A 700 22.65 -25.51 34.68
CA GLY A 700 21.29 -25.17 35.07
C GLY A 700 20.99 -25.48 36.54
N GLU A 701 20.36 -24.54 37.22
CA GLU A 701 19.83 -24.65 38.58
C GLU A 701 18.39 -24.08 38.63
N LEU A 702 17.45 -24.91 39.10
CA LEU A 702 16.02 -24.67 39.07
C LEU A 702 15.44 -24.68 40.49
N GLY A 703 14.36 -23.93 40.71
CA GLY A 703 13.66 -23.92 41.99
C GLY A 703 12.56 -22.87 42.08
N ALA A 704 11.67 -23.00 43.06
CA ALA A 704 10.57 -22.04 43.26
C ALA A 704 11.05 -20.63 43.65
N MET A 705 12.21 -20.54 44.33
CA MET A 705 12.90 -19.30 44.70
C MET A 705 14.39 -19.59 44.89
N GLY A 706 15.21 -18.55 45.09
CA GLY A 706 16.63 -18.74 45.41
C GLY A 706 16.86 -19.58 46.67
N PHE A 707 17.82 -20.50 46.61
CA PHE A 707 18.06 -21.52 47.64
C PHE A 707 18.38 -20.91 49.02
N GLU A 708 19.11 -19.79 49.04
CA GLU A 708 19.48 -19.07 50.25
C GLU A 708 18.24 -18.54 51.00
N GLY A 709 17.25 -18.05 50.24
CA GLY A 709 15.97 -17.57 50.77
C GLY A 709 15.07 -18.71 51.21
N ALA A 710 14.98 -19.78 50.40
CA ALA A 710 14.23 -20.98 50.74
C ALA A 710 14.72 -21.60 52.05
N ALA A 711 16.05 -21.72 52.24
CA ALA A 711 16.64 -22.25 53.45
C ALA A 711 16.31 -21.40 54.69
N LYS A 712 16.41 -20.06 54.59
CA LYS A 712 16.07 -19.15 55.69
C LYS A 712 14.60 -19.19 56.07
N LEU A 713 13.70 -19.33 55.09
CA LEU A 713 12.26 -19.34 55.34
C LEU A 713 11.78 -20.70 55.85
N GLY A 714 12.19 -21.79 55.19
CA GLY A 714 11.73 -23.14 55.47
C GLY A 714 12.28 -23.72 56.78
N TYR A 715 13.52 -23.35 57.16
CA TYR A 715 14.19 -23.85 58.36
C TYR A 715 14.40 -22.78 59.43
N ARG A 716 13.58 -21.72 59.43
CA ARG A 716 13.76 -20.60 60.37
C ARG A 716 13.76 -21.06 61.82
N LYS A 717 12.80 -21.91 62.20
CA LYS A 717 12.65 -22.36 63.59
C LYS A 717 13.82 -23.22 64.02
N GLU A 718 14.28 -24.12 63.16
CA GLU A 718 15.40 -25.02 63.39
C GLU A 718 16.72 -24.24 63.50
N LEU A 719 16.93 -23.25 62.62
CA LEU A 719 18.12 -22.42 62.65
C LEU A 719 18.12 -21.46 63.86
N ASP A 720 16.99 -20.84 64.20
CA ASP A 720 16.87 -19.94 65.35
C ASP A 720 17.04 -20.69 66.69
N ALA A 721 16.77 -22.00 66.72
CA ALA A 721 16.99 -22.86 67.89
C ALA A 721 18.47 -23.18 68.15
N ILE A 722 19.37 -22.96 67.18
CA ILE A 722 20.82 -23.17 67.34
C ILE A 722 21.45 -21.92 67.96
N ALA A 723 21.89 -22.04 69.21
CA ALA A 723 22.43 -20.91 69.98
C ALA A 723 23.83 -20.47 69.50
N ASP A 724 24.68 -21.42 69.10
CA ASP A 724 26.02 -21.10 68.58
C ASP A 724 25.92 -20.53 67.15
N PRO A 725 26.37 -19.27 66.91
CA PRO A 725 26.38 -18.68 65.58
C PRO A 725 27.18 -19.48 64.54
N ALA A 726 28.26 -20.16 64.94
CA ALA A 726 29.09 -20.94 64.02
C ALA A 726 28.38 -22.24 63.60
N GLU A 727 27.81 -22.96 64.57
CA GLU A 727 26.99 -24.15 64.32
C GLU A 727 25.76 -23.83 63.46
N ARG A 728 25.07 -22.72 63.77
CA ARG A 728 23.91 -22.26 62.98
C ARG A 728 24.30 -21.96 61.54
N ARG A 729 25.47 -21.33 61.34
CA ARG A 729 25.97 -21.04 60.01
C ARG A 729 26.31 -22.33 59.24
N ALA A 730 26.97 -23.28 59.88
CA ALA A 730 27.27 -24.57 59.26
C ALA A 730 26.00 -25.35 58.89
N ALA A 731 24.97 -25.34 59.75
CA ALA A 731 23.68 -25.94 59.47
C ALA A 731 22.97 -25.27 58.27
N TYR A 732 22.97 -23.94 58.24
CA TYR A 732 22.45 -23.16 57.11
C TYR A 732 23.15 -23.50 55.79
N ASP A 733 24.49 -23.46 55.78
CA ASP A 733 25.28 -23.74 54.58
C ASP A 733 25.07 -25.20 54.10
N LYS A 734 24.87 -26.15 55.03
CA LYS A 734 24.52 -27.55 54.71
C LYS A 734 23.15 -27.67 54.04
N ILE A 735 22.13 -26.93 54.52
CA ILE A 735 20.80 -26.93 53.91
C ILE A 735 20.85 -26.31 52.51
N VAL A 736 21.57 -25.19 52.34
CA VAL A 736 21.74 -24.54 51.04
C VAL A 736 22.47 -25.46 50.06
N ALA A 737 23.52 -26.17 50.50
CA ALA A 737 24.23 -27.14 49.67
C ALA A 737 23.32 -28.29 49.22
N ARG A 738 22.43 -28.78 50.10
CA ARG A 738 21.44 -29.80 49.73
C ARG A 738 20.44 -29.27 48.71
N TYR A 739 19.86 -28.08 48.92
CA TYR A 739 18.95 -27.47 47.94
C TYR A 739 19.62 -27.19 46.61
N TYR A 740 20.91 -26.85 46.61
CA TYR A 740 21.67 -26.74 45.37
C TYR A 740 21.79 -28.09 44.66
N ASP A 741 22.11 -29.17 45.38
CA ASP A 741 22.20 -30.51 44.79
C ASP A 741 20.87 -31.00 44.22
N GLU A 742 19.78 -30.80 44.97
CA GLU A 742 18.39 -31.09 44.56
C GLU A 742 17.93 -30.19 43.41
N GLY A 743 18.42 -28.96 43.33
CA GLY A 743 18.03 -27.98 42.32
C GLY A 743 18.79 -28.06 40.99
N LYS A 744 19.75 -28.99 40.84
CA LYS A 744 20.49 -29.15 39.57
C LYS A 744 19.54 -29.54 38.44
N ALA A 745 19.84 -29.06 37.23
CA ALA A 745 19.09 -29.40 36.02
C ALA A 745 18.99 -30.92 35.78
N LEU A 746 20.03 -31.70 36.12
CA LEU A 746 19.97 -33.16 36.04
C LEU A 746 18.88 -33.76 36.92
N ASN A 747 18.68 -33.21 38.13
CA ASN A 747 17.62 -33.67 39.01
C ASN A 747 16.26 -33.24 38.45
N ALA A 748 16.09 -31.98 38.04
CA ALA A 748 14.86 -31.49 37.43
C ALA A 748 14.42 -32.30 36.18
N ALA A 749 15.37 -32.68 35.33
CA ALA A 749 15.10 -33.55 34.19
C ALA A 749 14.68 -34.97 34.60
N SER A 750 15.18 -35.49 35.72
CA SER A 750 14.76 -36.81 36.23
C SER A 750 13.29 -36.83 36.68
N TYR A 751 12.75 -35.66 37.05
CA TYR A 751 11.32 -35.45 37.34
C TYR A 751 10.51 -35.02 36.11
N ALA A 752 11.13 -34.96 34.93
CA ALA A 752 10.55 -34.42 33.71
C ALA A 752 9.95 -33.02 33.92
N GLU A 753 10.62 -32.13 34.67
CA GLU A 753 10.24 -30.71 34.75
C GLU A 753 10.74 -29.90 33.54
N ILE A 754 11.72 -30.46 32.83
CA ILE A 754 12.35 -29.97 31.60
C ILE A 754 12.59 -31.16 30.67
N ASP A 755 12.69 -30.90 29.37
CA ASP A 755 12.75 -31.96 28.35
C ASP A 755 14.11 -32.65 28.26
N ALA A 756 15.20 -31.91 28.50
CA ALA A 756 16.55 -32.45 28.46
C ALA A 756 17.58 -31.56 29.16
N VAL A 757 18.68 -32.17 29.61
CA VAL A 757 19.95 -31.50 29.88
C VAL A 757 20.91 -31.85 28.76
N ILE A 758 21.41 -30.84 28.05
CA ILE A 758 22.14 -31.00 26.79
C ILE A 758 23.59 -30.53 26.91
N ASP A 759 24.46 -30.98 25.99
CA ASP A 759 25.73 -30.30 25.74
C ASP A 759 25.45 -28.89 25.19
N PRO A 760 26.02 -27.80 25.73
CA PRO A 760 25.84 -26.46 25.18
C PRO A 760 26.12 -26.35 23.67
N ALA A 761 27.04 -27.16 23.15
CA ALA A 761 27.36 -27.20 21.72
C ALA A 761 26.21 -27.72 20.83
N ASP A 762 25.25 -28.45 21.40
CA ASP A 762 24.09 -29.00 20.68
C ASP A 762 22.92 -28.01 20.58
N THR A 763 23.01 -26.82 21.18
CA THR A 763 21.88 -25.88 21.28
C THR A 763 21.28 -25.54 19.91
N ARG A 764 22.11 -25.30 18.89
CA ARG A 764 21.64 -25.02 17.51
C ARG A 764 20.84 -26.18 16.92
N ARG A 765 21.29 -27.43 17.13
CA ARG A 765 20.60 -28.64 16.67
C ARG A 765 19.20 -28.74 17.27
N TRP A 766 19.06 -28.44 18.56
CA TRP A 766 17.76 -28.40 19.24
C TRP A 766 16.85 -27.32 18.68
N ILE A 767 17.36 -26.09 18.50
CA ILE A 767 16.60 -24.99 17.87
C ILE A 767 16.03 -25.44 16.53
N LEU A 768 16.86 -25.99 15.64
CA LEU A 768 16.43 -26.39 14.30
C LEU A 768 15.45 -27.56 14.32
N ALA A 769 15.67 -28.55 15.17
CA ALA A 769 14.73 -29.67 15.34
C ALA A 769 13.37 -29.15 15.85
N GLY A 770 13.37 -28.27 16.85
CA GLY A 770 12.15 -27.66 17.37
C GLY A 770 11.40 -26.84 16.31
N LEU A 771 12.11 -26.02 15.54
CA LEU A 771 11.51 -25.25 14.44
C LEU A 771 10.97 -26.14 13.31
N ALA A 772 11.59 -27.29 13.05
CA ALA A 772 11.12 -28.25 12.05
C ALA A 772 9.89 -29.04 12.52
N SER A 773 9.75 -29.24 13.83
CA SER A 773 8.60 -29.93 14.45
C SER A 773 7.40 -29.02 14.71
N ALA A 774 7.61 -27.70 14.76
CA ALA A 774 6.51 -26.75 14.90
C ALA A 774 5.63 -26.73 13.64
N ALA A 775 4.31 -26.72 13.83
CA ALA A 775 3.38 -26.57 12.72
C ALA A 775 3.62 -25.22 12.02
N PRO A 776 3.58 -25.17 10.67
CA PRO A 776 3.64 -23.89 9.98
C PRO A 776 2.47 -23.02 10.43
N PRO A 777 2.67 -21.70 10.58
CA PRO A 777 1.58 -20.81 10.95
C PRO A 777 0.44 -20.97 9.93
N PRO A 778 -0.83 -21.05 10.38
CA PRO A 778 -1.94 -21.17 9.46
C PRO A 778 -1.94 -19.94 8.53
N PRO A 779 -2.22 -20.11 7.23
CA PRO A 779 -2.25 -18.99 6.31
C PRO A 779 -3.26 -17.95 6.80
N LEU A 780 -2.77 -16.78 7.20
CA LEU A 780 -3.63 -15.66 7.52
C LEU A 780 -4.39 -15.26 6.24
N PRO A 781 -5.72 -15.08 6.29
CA PRO A 781 -6.45 -14.50 5.17
C PRO A 781 -5.76 -13.21 4.72
N GLU A 782 -5.69 -12.96 3.40
CA GLU A 782 -4.99 -11.80 2.79
C GLU A 782 -5.39 -10.42 3.33
N ARG A 783 -6.38 -10.32 4.24
CA ARG A 783 -6.81 -9.08 4.89
C ARG A 783 -6.73 -9.08 6.43
N ARG A 784 -6.31 -10.16 7.08
CA ARG A 784 -6.15 -10.19 8.54
C ARG A 784 -4.70 -10.00 8.97
N ARG A 785 -4.51 -9.15 9.98
CA ARG A 785 -3.31 -9.06 10.82
C ARG A 785 -3.44 -10.04 11.98
N LYS A 786 -2.31 -10.58 12.44
CA LYS A 786 -2.26 -11.56 13.53
C LYS A 786 -2.53 -10.91 14.87
N ARG A 787 -1.89 -9.77 15.14
CA ARG A 787 -2.18 -8.88 16.27
C ARG A 787 -2.90 -7.63 15.78
N PRO A 788 -3.81 -7.02 16.57
CA PRO A 788 -4.48 -5.79 16.18
C PRO A 788 -3.52 -4.60 16.02
N CYS A 789 -2.44 -4.59 16.79
CA CYS A 789 -1.29 -3.71 16.69
C CYS A 789 -0.10 -4.35 17.42
N ILE A 790 1.08 -3.76 17.25
CA ILE A 790 2.23 -3.92 18.14
C ILE A 790 2.25 -2.69 19.04
N ASP A 791 2.10 -2.88 20.35
CA ASP A 791 2.15 -1.78 21.32
C ASP A 791 3.50 -1.04 21.21
N PRO A 792 3.53 0.29 21.06
CA PRO A 792 4.79 1.05 21.02
C PRO A 792 5.65 0.93 22.30
N TRP A 793 5.07 0.51 23.44
CA TRP A 793 5.77 0.44 24.72
C TRP A 793 6.18 -0.96 25.17
#